data_AF-A0A3M9MGI4-F1
#
_entry.id   AF-A0A3M9MGI4-F1
#
_cell.length_a   1.000
_cell.length_b   1.000
_cell.length_c   1.000
_cell.angle_alpha   90.00
_cell.angle_beta   90.00
_cell.angle_gamma   90.00
#
_symmetry.space_group_name_H-M   'P 1'
#
loop_
_entity.id
_entity.type
_entity.pdbx_description
1 polymer ?
#
loop_
_entity_poly.entity_id
_entity_poly.type
_entity_poly.pdbx_seq_one_letter_code
_entity_poly.pdbx_strand_id
1 'polypeptide(L)'
;MTGRYDAPAARPMRNPVERIQLALMLAVLVLLPWLVSPGRTEPDTKIDLTITPWRYLGRSLDAWNTHAGLGELQNQAYGYLFPMGPVFGICRSLAIPAWATQRIWWTLLLAVSFLGAQQLIRRLGVAGPLAAITGGAAYALAPRMLTVLPVISIEAWPMALAPWLVIVVLPLVRRELRRRELIRSVALAGVLAASLGGVNATASGIVLALPFLFLLTSAAGWRRLPLWLVAVLLGACWWLLPLLVLGRYAYPFLDYIETASITTAVTSVPNVFRGADDWIAYILDSADHPVWQGGWVLAQSVTAIIATGLVAAVGCWGLLRQRGHLARWLLCCAVGAVLFMSLGHGGTVGSPLSEPVRALLDGSLAPLRNVHKADPILRLPLVIGLAAVVQRVASSTRARDRFVPALIALAVAVAATPIWQGRVGAADAYGAIPPQWTQVAHEIDSAAKTSGGSTMLLPNSRTPTYTWGSTTDEPLSAIATSPIVTREAAPLGIPGSTRILDMVDQLAATGQPQPALAAGLARLGITRIVLRRDLAASVQARPWQAEQRTLQSSPGFRAVATFGRGTSALTVYDVGTSPDKGASVYGGTPLTVAGGPEALFALYAAGALSPTQWLRLDGSPSGDADVVTDTMPWRAYNNGVPTAFAYSPVLTRDDTEPTRIGAKDLPPATDPADQPAREWIGWTDVQVSSSAADPFAAHYLGVRDGAASAFDGDNDTAWLTGDHRPSAWLRGTLPRTTISEVRLRLAGPAQHAILPATVQVVTGGRTVSVAVDGRSTLTIPVHASDATSVEVRLYAPAGAIDPVLGVAEMSLPGTRLGSVIDVPQQVDPAKQALLLTRLPEDGASLTRQVHLTSAGSLGGTVWLRATGAAVPATCGAAGEITVRSADGALTRMPLRLNGTGGVRTGALVQAVTCAVGVGGVSGERTITISGASGLTPQLALLGHAPAPAGTTRAVSSVSGDSGRRVVRLTAGTPGVVALSEGFNAGWHATNSAGHALQPVEVDGWRQGFRVTGTAAETVTMRFTPTTPQRLGLLLGGLLALALLLTFLVAALACRRERHLRVGADSSKSACAASEPTRPTRLAGAASAVVAGFLVAGPAGAVAGLIAAAVPRPLLRHVAAGALVASCVALAFFGVVDASSAGAIAGQLLATVTLAALARALAECVGARGAAPAARPGTPTPTRSAR
;
A
#
# COMPACT_ATOMS: atom_id res chain seq x y z
N MET A 1 32.68 51.21 -14.64
CA MET A 1 32.18 50.84 -15.99
C MET A 1 30.93 49.97 -15.86
N THR A 2 29.77 50.59 -16.01
CA THR A 2 28.43 50.01 -15.78
C THR A 2 27.85 49.48 -17.10
N GLY A 3 28.04 48.19 -17.38
CA GLY A 3 27.37 47.53 -18.50
C GLY A 3 25.90 47.28 -18.19
N ARG A 4 25.00 48.01 -18.84
CA ARG A 4 23.56 47.70 -18.91
C ARG A 4 23.40 46.38 -19.67
N TYR A 5 23.04 45.31 -18.95
CA TYR A 5 22.50 44.10 -19.57
C TYR A 5 21.01 44.33 -19.83
N ASP A 6 20.67 44.66 -21.06
CA ASP A 6 19.29 44.57 -21.54
C ASP A 6 18.88 43.10 -21.54
N ALA A 7 17.79 42.78 -20.84
CA ALA A 7 17.22 41.44 -20.84
C ALA A 7 16.81 41.07 -22.27
N PRO A 8 17.25 39.93 -22.82
CA PRO A 8 16.84 39.54 -24.16
C PRO A 8 15.34 39.24 -24.15
N ALA A 9 14.55 40.14 -24.75
CA ALA A 9 13.16 39.88 -25.06
C ALA A 9 13.05 38.54 -25.79
N ALA A 10 12.03 37.74 -25.47
CA ALA A 10 11.80 36.41 -26.05
C ALA A 10 11.63 36.49 -27.58
N ARG A 11 12.75 36.49 -28.32
CA ARG A 11 12.76 36.39 -29.77
C ARG A 11 12.47 34.92 -30.14
N PRO A 12 11.69 34.66 -31.21
CA PRO A 12 11.61 33.32 -31.79
C PRO A 12 13.02 32.82 -32.13
N MET A 13 13.26 31.49 -32.12
CA MET A 13 14.56 30.92 -32.51
C MET A 13 14.85 31.35 -33.94
N ARG A 14 15.66 32.39 -34.11
CA ARG A 14 16.02 32.97 -35.42
C ARG A 14 17.28 32.31 -35.97
N ASN A 15 18.10 31.69 -35.12
CA ASN A 15 19.32 31.01 -35.52
C ASN A 15 19.04 29.54 -35.87
N PRO A 16 19.40 29.06 -37.08
CA PRO A 16 19.26 27.65 -37.47
C PRO A 16 19.98 26.69 -36.51
N VAL A 17 21.13 27.09 -35.94
CA VAL A 17 21.90 26.25 -35.01
C VAL A 17 21.10 25.91 -33.74
N GLU A 18 20.35 26.87 -33.19
CA GLU A 18 19.53 26.65 -31.99
C GLU A 18 18.39 25.66 -32.26
N ARG A 19 17.81 25.71 -33.47
CA ARG A 19 16.76 24.78 -33.89
C ARG A 19 17.31 23.37 -34.04
N ILE A 20 18.50 23.25 -34.63
CA ILE A 20 19.21 21.97 -34.77
C ILE A 20 19.53 21.40 -33.39
N GLN A 21 20.07 22.19 -32.46
CA GLN A 21 20.38 21.74 -31.10
C GLN A 21 19.14 21.27 -30.33
N LEU A 22 18.02 22.01 -30.44
CA LEU A 22 16.75 21.58 -29.85
C LEU A 22 16.25 20.27 -30.46
N ALA A 23 16.31 20.16 -31.80
CA ALA A 23 15.89 18.96 -32.52
C ALA A 23 16.78 17.75 -32.18
N LEU A 24 18.10 17.94 -32.04
CA LEU A 24 19.04 16.90 -31.64
C LEU A 24 18.75 16.41 -30.22
N MET A 25 18.57 17.32 -29.25
CA MET A 25 18.23 16.91 -27.89
C MET A 25 16.87 16.21 -27.83
N LEU A 26 15.87 16.71 -28.57
CA LEU A 26 14.59 16.04 -28.67
C LEU A 26 14.73 14.65 -29.30
N ALA A 27 15.56 14.50 -30.34
CA ALA A 27 15.84 13.21 -30.96
C ALA A 27 16.49 12.23 -29.96
N VAL A 28 17.45 12.68 -29.15
CA VAL A 28 18.04 11.86 -28.08
C VAL A 28 16.98 11.40 -27.09
N LEU A 29 16.13 12.30 -26.58
CA LEU A 29 15.07 11.96 -25.65
C LEU A 29 13.99 11.07 -26.25
N VAL A 30 13.71 11.22 -27.55
CA VAL A 30 12.80 10.35 -28.30
C VAL A 30 13.37 8.96 -28.46
N LEU A 31 14.67 8.83 -28.74
CA LEU A 31 15.35 7.55 -28.93
C LEU A 31 15.57 6.79 -27.62
N LEU A 32 15.75 7.50 -26.50
CA LEU A 32 16.13 6.89 -25.23
C LEU A 32 15.16 5.80 -24.73
N PRO A 33 13.83 5.98 -24.72
CA PRO A 33 12.89 4.91 -24.40
C PRO A 33 13.08 3.65 -25.23
N TRP A 34 13.43 3.79 -26.51
CA TRP A 34 13.62 2.65 -27.43
C TRP A 34 14.90 1.86 -27.16
N LEU A 35 15.83 2.42 -26.39
CA LEU A 35 17.03 1.74 -25.92
C LEU A 35 16.79 0.97 -24.60
N VAL A 36 15.68 1.22 -23.93
CA VAL A 36 15.31 0.51 -22.69
C VAL A 36 14.68 -0.83 -23.07
N SER A 37 15.37 -1.92 -22.74
CA SER A 37 14.94 -3.31 -22.94
C SER A 37 14.27 -3.55 -24.31
N PRO A 38 14.95 -3.34 -25.45
CA PRO A 38 14.33 -3.43 -26.77
C PRO A 38 13.65 -4.79 -27.01
N GLY A 39 12.42 -4.79 -27.52
CA GLY A 39 11.64 -6.01 -27.74
C GLY A 39 11.02 -6.62 -26.49
N ARG A 40 11.17 -6.01 -25.30
CA ARG A 40 10.58 -6.48 -24.04
C ARG A 40 9.54 -5.51 -23.50
N THR A 41 8.42 -6.08 -23.07
CA THR A 41 7.36 -5.37 -22.36
C THR A 41 7.73 -5.25 -20.90
N GLU A 42 7.52 -4.07 -20.35
CA GLU A 42 7.83 -3.71 -18.97
C GLU A 42 6.55 -3.84 -18.14
N PRO A 43 6.61 -4.08 -16.82
CA PRO A 43 5.40 -4.26 -16.01
C PRO A 43 4.40 -3.10 -16.15
N ASP A 44 4.92 -1.86 -16.20
CA ASP A 44 4.24 -0.56 -16.34
C ASP A 44 2.73 -0.53 -16.07
N THR A 45 2.35 -0.01 -14.90
CA THR A 45 1.03 0.51 -14.52
C THR A 45 -0.17 -0.46 -14.57
N LYS A 46 -0.56 -0.98 -15.74
CA LYS A 46 -1.70 -1.90 -15.93
C LYS A 46 -1.50 -2.77 -17.16
N ILE A 47 -1.54 -4.09 -16.96
CA ILE A 47 -1.34 -5.05 -18.05
C ILE A 47 -2.47 -4.98 -19.09
N ASP A 48 -3.70 -4.70 -18.66
CA ASP A 48 -4.87 -4.50 -19.53
C ASP A 48 -4.62 -3.50 -20.68
N LEU A 49 -3.86 -2.44 -20.44
CA LEU A 49 -3.56 -1.43 -21.44
C LEU A 49 -2.73 -1.99 -22.61
N THR A 50 -1.88 -2.97 -22.33
CA THR A 50 -1.01 -3.60 -23.34
C THR A 50 -1.71 -4.73 -24.09
N ILE A 51 -2.71 -5.38 -23.49
CA ILE A 51 -3.40 -6.55 -24.07
C ILE A 51 -4.76 -6.18 -24.66
N THR A 52 -5.66 -5.65 -23.83
CA THR A 52 -7.06 -5.33 -24.20
C THR A 52 -7.51 -3.93 -23.72
N PRO A 53 -6.85 -2.83 -24.17
CA PRO A 53 -7.10 -1.49 -23.67
C PRO A 53 -8.56 -1.06 -23.80
N TRP A 54 -9.21 -1.28 -24.95
CA TRP A 54 -10.60 -0.86 -25.14
C TRP A 54 -11.60 -1.61 -24.26
N ARG A 55 -11.36 -2.90 -23.98
CA ARG A 55 -12.20 -3.67 -23.06
C ARG A 55 -12.05 -3.14 -21.64
N TYR A 56 -10.82 -2.86 -21.21
CA TYR A 56 -10.55 -2.28 -19.90
C TYR A 56 -11.21 -0.90 -19.73
N LEU A 57 -11.04 -0.01 -20.71
CA LEU A 57 -11.66 1.31 -20.69
C LEU A 57 -13.19 1.22 -20.70
N GLY A 58 -13.78 0.29 -21.47
CA GLY A 58 -15.21 0.03 -21.46
C GLY A 58 -15.73 -0.39 -20.09
N ARG A 59 -15.03 -1.31 -19.41
CA ARG A 59 -15.36 -1.74 -18.03
C ARG A 59 -15.30 -0.56 -17.04
N SER A 60 -14.37 0.37 -17.22
CA SER A 60 -14.17 1.52 -16.32
C SER A 60 -15.28 2.58 -16.33
N LEU A 61 -16.21 2.49 -17.27
CA LEU A 61 -17.40 3.35 -17.30
C LEU A 61 -18.38 3.03 -16.18
N ASP A 62 -18.30 1.81 -15.63
CA ASP A 62 -19.11 1.35 -14.51
C ASP A 62 -18.38 1.47 -13.18
N ALA A 63 -19.14 1.73 -12.12
CA ALA A 63 -18.58 1.82 -10.78
C ALA A 63 -18.18 0.43 -10.27
N TRP A 64 -19.07 -0.54 -10.47
CA TRP A 64 -18.88 -1.91 -10.00
C TRP A 64 -18.13 -2.74 -11.04
N ASN A 65 -17.20 -3.58 -10.59
CA ASN A 65 -16.46 -4.52 -11.41
C ASN A 65 -16.75 -5.94 -10.98
N THR A 66 -17.16 -6.76 -11.95
CA THR A 66 -17.45 -8.19 -11.74
C THR A 66 -16.45 -9.09 -12.47
N HIS A 67 -15.44 -8.49 -13.09
CA HIS A 67 -14.40 -9.20 -13.84
C HIS A 67 -13.21 -9.58 -12.96
N ALA A 68 -12.88 -8.75 -11.98
CA ALA A 68 -11.78 -8.98 -11.04
C ALA A 68 -12.33 -9.29 -9.64
N GLY A 69 -11.68 -10.24 -8.96
CA GLY A 69 -12.01 -10.64 -7.60
C GLY A 69 -13.43 -11.20 -7.49
N LEU A 70 -13.98 -11.10 -6.28
CA LEU A 70 -15.35 -11.52 -5.97
C LEU A 70 -16.33 -10.32 -6.02
N GLY A 71 -16.17 -9.43 -7.00
CA GLY A 71 -16.96 -8.20 -7.13
C GLY A 71 -16.45 -7.06 -6.24
N GLU A 72 -16.10 -5.94 -6.86
CA GLU A 72 -15.50 -4.80 -6.15
C GLU A 72 -15.81 -3.46 -6.81
N LEU A 73 -15.62 -2.38 -6.04
CA LEU A 73 -15.72 -1.01 -6.54
C LEU A 73 -14.42 -0.63 -7.27
N GLN A 74 -14.52 -0.14 -8.49
CA GLN A 74 -13.34 0.13 -9.32
C GLN A 74 -12.48 1.27 -8.76
N ASN A 75 -11.30 0.91 -8.27
CA ASN A 75 -10.28 1.88 -7.90
C ASN A 75 -9.45 2.27 -9.14
N GLN A 76 -9.23 3.57 -9.33
CA GLN A 76 -8.37 4.19 -10.36
C GLN A 76 -8.72 3.93 -11.83
N ALA A 77 -9.51 2.90 -12.17
CA ALA A 77 -9.71 2.44 -13.55
C ALA A 77 -10.25 3.55 -14.48
N TYR A 78 -11.22 4.34 -14.01
CA TYR A 78 -11.75 5.47 -14.77
C TYR A 78 -10.67 6.49 -15.12
N GLY A 79 -9.63 6.63 -14.30
CA GLY A 79 -8.53 7.56 -14.52
C GLY A 79 -7.74 7.30 -15.81
N TYR A 80 -7.79 6.07 -16.35
CA TYR A 80 -7.12 5.70 -17.59
C TYR A 80 -7.87 6.12 -18.86
N LEU A 81 -9.14 6.54 -18.75
CA LEU A 81 -9.95 7.00 -19.90
C LEU A 81 -9.27 8.11 -20.68
N PHE A 82 -8.54 8.99 -20.00
CA PHE A 82 -7.71 10.01 -20.64
C PHE A 82 -6.58 10.45 -19.69
N PRO A 83 -5.33 10.59 -20.18
CA PRO A 83 -4.90 10.47 -21.59
C PRO A 83 -4.24 9.15 -22.00
N MET A 84 -3.83 8.29 -21.05
CA MET A 84 -3.02 7.10 -21.36
C MET A 84 -3.79 6.04 -22.15
N GLY A 85 -5.01 5.70 -21.72
CA GLY A 85 -5.81 4.64 -22.33
C GLY A 85 -5.99 4.78 -23.85
N PRO A 86 -6.39 5.96 -24.37
CA PRO A 86 -6.52 6.19 -25.80
C PRO A 86 -5.22 5.98 -26.59
N VAL A 87 -4.06 6.35 -26.03
CA VAL A 87 -2.76 6.13 -26.70
C VAL A 87 -2.53 4.63 -26.90
N PHE A 88 -2.70 3.84 -25.84
CA PHE A 88 -2.53 2.39 -25.89
C PHE A 88 -3.59 1.73 -26.79
N GLY A 89 -4.85 2.17 -26.69
CA GLY A 89 -5.95 1.72 -27.53
C GLY A 89 -5.70 1.93 -29.01
N ILE A 90 -5.26 3.13 -29.42
CA ILE A 90 -4.95 3.45 -30.82
C ILE A 90 -3.77 2.59 -31.31
N CYS A 91 -2.69 2.50 -30.54
CA CYS A 91 -1.53 1.69 -30.92
C CYS A 91 -1.91 0.21 -31.08
N ARG A 92 -2.75 -0.31 -30.18
CA ARG A 92 -3.27 -1.69 -30.28
C ARG A 92 -4.12 -1.89 -31.53
N SER A 93 -4.99 -0.93 -31.87
CA SER A 93 -5.78 -0.98 -33.11
C SER A 93 -4.92 -0.93 -34.39
N LEU A 94 -3.72 -0.33 -34.31
CA LEU A 94 -2.72 -0.31 -35.38
C LEU A 94 -1.78 -1.53 -35.36
N ALA A 95 -2.07 -2.54 -34.54
CA ALA A 95 -1.24 -3.74 -34.33
C ALA A 95 0.20 -3.44 -33.90
N ILE A 96 0.44 -2.29 -33.26
CA ILE A 96 1.74 -1.97 -32.67
C ILE A 96 1.97 -2.90 -31.46
N PRO A 97 3.13 -3.57 -31.34
CA PRO A 97 3.43 -4.42 -30.20
C PRO A 97 3.37 -3.68 -28.86
N ALA A 98 3.09 -4.43 -27.77
CA ALA A 98 2.97 -3.89 -26.41
C ALA A 98 4.21 -3.06 -25.98
N TRP A 99 5.40 -3.65 -26.12
CA TRP A 99 6.66 -2.97 -25.78
C TRP A 99 6.85 -1.65 -26.55
N ALA A 100 6.56 -1.64 -27.85
CA ALA A 100 6.68 -0.45 -28.69
C ALA A 100 5.64 0.62 -28.32
N THR A 101 4.43 0.20 -27.95
CA THR A 101 3.38 1.10 -27.43
C THR A 101 3.82 1.79 -26.14
N GLN A 102 4.43 1.06 -25.20
CA GLN A 102 5.03 1.66 -24.00
C GLN A 102 6.11 2.69 -24.38
N ARG A 103 6.98 2.39 -25.35
CA ARG A 103 8.01 3.34 -25.77
C ARG A 103 7.43 4.59 -26.42
N ILE A 104 6.36 4.49 -27.21
CA ILE A 104 5.63 5.66 -27.74
C ILE A 104 5.10 6.53 -26.59
N TRP A 105 4.49 5.92 -25.57
CA TRP A 105 3.98 6.62 -24.39
C TRP A 105 5.11 7.29 -23.60
N TRP A 106 6.23 6.60 -23.38
CA TRP A 106 7.39 7.15 -22.68
C TRP A 106 8.08 8.26 -23.48
N THR A 107 8.18 8.13 -24.80
CA THR A 107 8.63 9.21 -25.69
C THR A 107 7.73 10.44 -25.53
N LEU A 108 6.41 10.27 -25.44
CA LEU A 108 5.48 11.37 -25.21
C LEU A 108 5.73 12.04 -23.84
N LEU A 109 5.90 11.26 -22.77
CA LEU A 109 6.22 11.76 -21.43
C LEU A 109 7.50 12.62 -21.44
N LEU A 110 8.59 12.09 -21.98
CA LEU A 110 9.88 12.78 -22.03
C LEU A 110 9.82 14.04 -22.90
N ALA A 111 9.16 13.97 -24.06
CA ALA A 111 9.02 15.11 -24.97
C ALA A 111 8.16 16.22 -24.36
N VAL A 112 7.01 15.89 -23.77
CA VAL A 112 6.12 16.87 -23.11
C VAL A 112 6.83 17.54 -21.93
N SER A 113 7.51 16.76 -21.09
CA SER A 113 8.30 17.24 -19.97
C SER A 113 9.42 18.19 -20.41
N PHE A 114 10.24 17.75 -21.38
CA PHE A 114 11.36 18.51 -21.92
C PHE A 114 10.93 19.83 -22.56
N LEU A 115 9.99 19.75 -23.51
CA LEU A 115 9.52 20.93 -24.25
C LEU A 115 8.79 21.90 -23.31
N GLY A 116 8.03 21.39 -22.34
CA GLY A 116 7.37 22.20 -21.33
C GLY A 116 8.36 22.99 -20.49
N ALA A 117 9.33 22.31 -19.88
CA ALA A 117 10.33 22.96 -19.03
C ALA A 117 11.20 23.95 -19.82
N GLN A 118 11.68 23.55 -21.01
CA GLN A 118 12.47 24.42 -21.89
C GLN A 118 11.68 25.68 -22.29
N GLN A 119 10.41 25.51 -22.66
CA GLN A 119 9.56 26.61 -23.09
C GLN A 119 9.20 27.54 -21.94
N LEU A 120 9.00 27.00 -20.72
CA LEU A 120 8.75 27.78 -19.52
C LEU A 120 9.97 28.63 -19.17
N ILE A 121 11.16 28.04 -19.10
CA ILE A 121 12.42 28.75 -18.80
C ILE A 121 12.62 29.94 -19.75
N ARG A 122 12.36 29.73 -21.05
CA ARG A 122 12.45 30.79 -22.06
C ARG A 122 11.39 31.89 -21.89
N ARG A 123 10.15 31.52 -21.56
CA ARG A 123 9.04 32.49 -21.38
C ARG A 123 9.17 33.30 -20.10
N LEU A 124 9.81 32.74 -19.08
CA LEU A 124 10.18 33.46 -17.87
C LEU A 124 11.36 34.43 -18.11
N GLY A 125 12.06 34.33 -19.24
CA GLY A 125 13.20 35.18 -19.57
C GLY A 125 14.45 34.88 -18.74
N VAL A 126 14.54 33.68 -18.15
CA VAL A 126 15.63 33.28 -17.24
C VAL A 126 16.90 32.93 -17.99
N ALA A 127 16.75 32.27 -19.14
CA ALA A 127 17.86 31.75 -19.92
C ALA A 127 17.57 31.79 -21.43
N GLY A 128 18.64 31.90 -22.21
CA GLY A 128 18.63 31.73 -23.65
C GLY A 128 18.47 30.26 -24.08
N PRO A 129 18.42 29.99 -25.40
CA PRO A 129 17.99 28.69 -25.92
C PRO A 129 18.81 27.50 -25.43
N LEU A 130 20.15 27.59 -25.46
CA LEU A 130 21.05 26.50 -25.02
C LEU A 130 20.92 26.14 -23.53
N ALA A 131 20.91 27.15 -22.67
CA ALA A 131 20.74 26.95 -21.24
C ALA A 131 19.34 26.44 -20.89
N ALA A 132 18.31 26.87 -21.63
CA ALA A 132 16.96 26.33 -21.50
C ALA A 132 16.85 24.87 -21.97
N ILE A 133 17.58 24.46 -23.02
CA ILE A 133 17.68 23.05 -23.44
C ILE A 133 18.31 22.22 -22.31
N THR A 134 19.37 22.71 -21.68
CA THR A 134 20.01 22.00 -20.55
C THR A 134 19.05 21.84 -19.37
N GLY A 135 18.34 22.91 -18.99
CA GLY A 135 17.33 22.84 -17.93
C GLY A 135 16.14 21.94 -18.28
N GLY A 136 15.70 21.94 -19.53
CA GLY A 136 14.66 21.03 -20.01
C GLY A 136 15.10 19.57 -19.95
N ALA A 137 16.33 19.26 -20.37
CA ALA A 137 16.87 17.90 -20.34
C ALA A 137 17.03 17.40 -18.90
N ALA A 138 17.52 18.25 -18.00
CA ALA A 138 17.63 17.93 -16.57
C ALA A 138 16.26 17.66 -15.92
N TYR A 139 15.18 18.29 -16.40
CA TYR A 139 13.82 18.03 -15.91
C TYR A 139 13.25 16.72 -16.46
N ALA A 140 13.42 16.48 -17.76
CA ALA A 140 12.93 15.27 -18.42
C ALA A 140 13.68 14.02 -17.96
N LEU A 141 14.95 14.12 -17.58
CA LEU A 141 15.76 13.02 -17.06
C LEU A 141 15.93 13.09 -15.55
N ALA A 142 15.04 13.80 -14.84
CA ALA A 142 15.11 13.89 -13.39
C ALA A 142 14.91 12.51 -12.74
N PRO A 143 15.49 12.27 -11.54
CA PRO A 143 15.41 11.00 -10.84
C PRO A 143 14.01 10.40 -10.78
N ARG A 144 12.99 11.17 -10.36
CA ARG A 144 11.60 10.72 -10.32
C ARG A 144 11.11 10.13 -11.64
N MET A 145 11.41 10.78 -12.78
CA MET A 145 11.01 10.28 -14.10
C MET A 145 11.65 8.91 -14.38
N LEU A 146 12.97 8.78 -14.15
CA LEU A 146 13.70 7.55 -14.44
C LEU A 146 13.32 6.40 -13.49
N THR A 147 12.93 6.71 -12.25
CA THR A 147 12.47 5.73 -11.27
C THR A 147 11.13 5.10 -11.67
N VAL A 148 10.15 5.91 -12.08
CA VAL A 148 8.77 5.42 -12.27
C VAL A 148 8.45 4.99 -13.71
N LEU A 149 9.23 5.42 -14.71
CA LEU A 149 8.97 5.12 -16.13
C LEU A 149 8.72 3.63 -16.44
N PRO A 150 9.54 2.66 -15.98
CA PRO A 150 9.35 1.24 -16.31
C PRO A 150 8.20 0.55 -15.55
N VAL A 151 7.77 1.11 -14.43
CA VAL A 151 6.96 0.41 -13.42
C VAL A 151 5.58 1.05 -13.21
N ILE A 152 5.49 2.38 -13.25
CA ILE A 152 4.24 3.13 -13.05
C ILE A 152 4.27 4.47 -13.80
N SER A 153 4.46 4.42 -15.12
CA SER A 153 4.71 5.60 -15.96
C SER A 153 3.62 6.67 -15.91
N ILE A 154 2.37 6.28 -15.59
CA ILE A 154 1.27 7.23 -15.44
C ILE A 154 1.51 8.25 -14.31
N GLU A 155 2.28 7.91 -13.29
CA GLU A 155 2.63 8.84 -12.21
C GLU A 155 3.64 9.92 -12.64
N ALA A 156 4.36 9.70 -13.73
CA ALA A 156 5.21 10.72 -14.32
C ALA A 156 4.43 11.75 -15.14
N TRP A 157 3.18 11.44 -15.54
CA TRP A 157 2.40 12.32 -16.40
C TRP A 157 2.07 13.68 -15.77
N PRO A 158 1.62 13.78 -14.50
CA PRO A 158 1.47 15.07 -13.82
C PRO A 158 2.75 15.90 -13.79
N MET A 159 3.91 15.26 -13.60
CA MET A 159 5.22 15.91 -13.66
C MET A 159 5.50 16.44 -15.07
N ALA A 160 5.25 15.67 -16.12
CA ALA A 160 5.45 16.12 -17.50
C ALA A 160 4.57 17.34 -17.86
N LEU A 161 3.35 17.42 -17.32
CA LEU A 161 2.44 18.55 -17.53
C LEU A 161 2.73 19.78 -16.64
N ALA A 162 3.45 19.61 -15.52
CA ALA A 162 3.68 20.67 -14.54
C ALA A 162 4.24 21.98 -15.15
N PRO A 163 5.22 21.97 -16.08
CA PRO A 163 5.68 23.21 -16.71
C PRO A 163 4.59 23.88 -17.55
N TRP A 164 3.75 23.10 -18.24
CA TRP A 164 2.66 23.62 -19.09
C TRP A 164 1.56 24.28 -18.26
N LEU A 165 1.25 23.72 -17.08
CA LEU A 165 0.33 24.31 -16.10
C LEU A 165 0.79 25.70 -15.65
N VAL A 166 2.10 25.93 -15.51
CA VAL A 166 2.64 27.26 -15.19
C VAL A 166 2.61 28.17 -16.43
N ILE A 167 2.98 27.66 -17.61
CA ILE A 167 2.99 28.44 -18.86
C ILE A 167 1.63 29.08 -19.14
N VAL A 168 0.55 28.33 -18.93
CA VAL A 168 -0.80 28.80 -19.24
C VAL A 168 -1.25 29.96 -18.33
N VAL A 169 -0.73 30.06 -17.11
CA VAL A 169 -1.08 31.13 -16.17
C VAL A 169 -0.14 32.35 -16.25
N LEU A 170 0.94 32.31 -17.04
CA LEU A 170 1.85 33.46 -17.21
C LEU A 170 1.15 34.76 -17.63
N PRO A 171 0.14 34.77 -18.54
CA PRO A 171 -0.57 36.00 -18.87
C PRO A 171 -1.38 36.56 -17.69
N LEU A 172 -1.84 35.70 -16.78
CA LEU A 172 -2.71 36.06 -15.66
C LEU A 172 -2.01 36.90 -14.58
N VAL A 173 -0.69 37.05 -14.62
CA VAL A 173 0.04 37.96 -13.72
C VAL A 173 0.30 39.34 -14.31
N ARG A 174 -0.10 39.60 -15.56
CA ARG A 174 0.01 40.92 -16.20
C ARG A 174 -1.01 41.89 -15.64
N ARG A 175 -0.61 43.15 -15.41
CA ARG A 175 -1.51 44.22 -14.94
C ARG A 175 -2.64 44.48 -15.95
N GLU A 176 -2.26 44.73 -17.19
CA GLU A 176 -3.18 44.87 -18.32
C GLU A 176 -3.30 43.53 -19.04
N LEU A 177 -4.51 42.96 -19.06
CA LEU A 177 -4.80 41.69 -19.73
C LEU A 177 -6.13 41.83 -20.47
N ARG A 178 -6.12 41.54 -21.77
CA ARG A 178 -7.34 41.63 -22.58
C ARG A 178 -8.28 40.47 -22.24
N ARG A 179 -9.59 40.70 -22.34
CA ARG A 179 -10.63 39.68 -22.04
C ARG A 179 -10.42 38.38 -22.81
N ARG A 180 -10.02 38.45 -24.09
CA ARG A 180 -9.76 37.26 -24.92
C ARG A 180 -8.54 36.45 -24.44
N GLU A 181 -7.49 37.12 -23.97
CA GLU A 181 -6.29 36.48 -23.44
C GLU A 181 -6.56 35.84 -22.07
N LEU A 182 -7.42 36.48 -21.25
CA LEU A 182 -7.95 35.91 -20.01
C LEU A 182 -8.71 34.61 -20.29
N ILE A 183 -9.72 34.66 -21.16
CA ILE A 183 -10.54 33.50 -21.53
C ILE A 183 -9.66 32.37 -22.08
N ARG A 184 -8.73 32.68 -22.99
CA ARG A 184 -7.81 31.69 -23.55
C ARG A 184 -6.97 30.99 -22.46
N SER A 185 -6.44 31.75 -21.51
CA SER A 185 -5.58 31.22 -20.44
C SER A 185 -6.38 30.35 -19.46
N VAL A 186 -7.56 30.83 -19.06
CA VAL A 186 -8.44 30.11 -18.13
C VAL A 186 -9.00 28.84 -18.76
N ALA A 187 -9.47 28.91 -20.01
CA ALA A 187 -9.97 27.74 -20.75
C ALA A 187 -8.87 26.67 -20.93
N LEU A 188 -7.65 27.08 -21.34
CA LEU A 188 -6.54 26.15 -21.48
C LEU A 188 -6.09 25.57 -20.12
N ALA A 189 -6.18 26.33 -19.02
CA ALA A 189 -5.89 25.81 -17.69
C ALA A 189 -6.86 24.68 -17.32
N GLY A 190 -8.15 24.84 -17.65
CA GLY A 190 -9.15 23.79 -17.49
C GLY A 190 -8.89 22.58 -18.40
N VAL A 191 -8.51 22.78 -19.66
CA VAL A 191 -8.14 21.66 -20.56
C VAL A 191 -6.93 20.88 -20.03
N LEU A 192 -5.91 21.58 -19.52
CA LEU A 192 -4.74 20.92 -18.94
C LEU A 192 -5.10 20.20 -17.63
N ALA A 193 -5.99 20.76 -16.80
CA ALA A 193 -6.50 20.09 -15.61
C ALA A 193 -7.31 18.82 -15.95
N ALA A 194 -8.11 18.86 -17.01
CA ALA A 194 -8.77 17.66 -17.55
C ALA A 194 -7.75 16.62 -18.04
N SER A 195 -6.63 17.09 -18.61
CA SER A 195 -5.56 16.24 -19.14
C SER A 195 -4.65 15.65 -18.10
N LEU A 196 -4.65 16.13 -16.85
CA LEU A 196 -3.84 15.54 -15.76
C LEU A 196 -4.20 14.07 -15.50
N GLY A 197 -5.45 13.68 -15.78
CA GLY A 197 -5.93 12.32 -15.54
C GLY A 197 -6.30 12.05 -14.08
N GLY A 198 -7.17 11.06 -13.91
CA GLY A 198 -7.81 10.71 -12.63
C GLY A 198 -7.19 9.53 -11.89
N VAL A 199 -6.09 8.95 -12.39
CA VAL A 199 -5.52 7.71 -11.84
C VAL A 199 -5.03 7.91 -10.41
N ASN A 200 -4.26 8.98 -10.19
CA ASN A 200 -3.76 9.38 -8.87
C ASN A 200 -4.12 10.85 -8.63
N ALA A 201 -5.32 11.07 -8.10
CA ALA A 201 -5.86 12.42 -7.88
C ALA A 201 -4.95 13.28 -6.99
N THR A 202 -4.23 12.67 -6.03
CA THR A 202 -3.23 13.36 -5.21
C THR A 202 -2.08 13.90 -6.05
N ALA A 203 -1.49 13.09 -6.93
CA ALA A 203 -0.41 13.55 -7.81
C ALA A 203 -0.87 14.67 -8.76
N SER A 204 -2.07 14.53 -9.35
CA SER A 204 -2.70 15.57 -10.18
C SER A 204 -2.97 16.86 -9.39
N GLY A 205 -3.44 16.76 -8.14
CA GLY A 205 -3.70 17.90 -7.26
C GLY A 205 -2.44 18.64 -6.84
N ILE A 206 -1.40 17.90 -6.43
CA ILE A 206 -0.14 18.46 -5.92
C ILE A 206 0.56 19.34 -6.97
N VAL A 207 0.61 18.93 -8.25
CA VAL A 207 1.28 19.73 -9.28
C VAL A 207 0.58 21.07 -9.57
N LEU A 208 -0.70 21.21 -9.21
CA LEU A 208 -1.43 22.49 -9.29
C LEU A 208 -0.94 23.52 -8.26
N ALA A 209 -0.17 23.12 -7.24
CA ALA A 209 0.49 24.05 -6.34
C ALA A 209 1.46 24.99 -7.08
N LEU A 210 2.08 24.55 -8.18
CA LEU A 210 3.00 25.36 -8.98
C LEU A 210 2.31 26.61 -9.58
N PRO A 211 1.25 26.49 -10.41
CA PRO A 211 0.51 27.64 -10.89
C PRO A 211 -0.23 28.40 -9.78
N PHE A 212 -0.73 27.72 -8.74
CA PHE A 212 -1.35 28.36 -7.58
C PHE A 212 -0.39 29.34 -6.89
N LEU A 213 0.81 28.87 -6.51
CA LEU A 213 1.84 29.70 -5.87
C LEU A 213 2.34 30.81 -6.81
N PHE A 214 2.39 30.56 -8.12
CA PHE A 214 2.76 31.57 -9.11
C PHE A 214 1.76 32.74 -9.11
N LEU A 215 0.46 32.44 -9.09
CA LEU A 215 -0.60 33.44 -9.02
C LEU A 215 -0.65 34.14 -7.65
N LEU A 216 -0.57 33.37 -6.57
CA LEU A 216 -0.62 33.87 -5.19
C LEU A 216 0.49 34.88 -4.88
N THR A 217 1.70 34.64 -5.40
CA THR A 217 2.86 35.51 -5.18
C THR A 217 2.86 36.78 -6.06
N SER A 218 1.85 36.98 -6.91
CA SER A 218 1.66 38.15 -7.78
C SER A 218 0.44 38.99 -7.38
N ALA A 219 0.60 40.32 -7.34
CA ALA A 219 -0.47 41.27 -7.01
C ALA A 219 -1.66 41.26 -8.01
N ALA A 220 -1.40 40.98 -9.29
CA ALA A 220 -2.47 40.82 -10.28
C ALA A 220 -3.01 39.37 -10.31
N GLY A 221 -2.14 38.40 -10.03
CA GLY A 221 -2.46 36.98 -10.06
C GLY A 221 -3.48 36.57 -8.99
N TRP A 222 -3.30 37.01 -7.74
CA TRP A 222 -4.20 36.61 -6.64
C TRP A 222 -5.66 36.99 -6.89
N ARG A 223 -5.91 38.13 -7.55
CA ARG A 223 -7.27 38.56 -7.94
C ARG A 223 -7.93 37.67 -8.99
N ARG A 224 -7.13 36.93 -9.77
CA ARG A 224 -7.58 36.01 -10.83
C ARG A 224 -7.56 34.55 -10.40
N LEU A 225 -7.08 34.27 -9.19
CA LEU A 225 -7.01 32.93 -8.62
C LEU A 225 -8.36 32.22 -8.56
N PRO A 226 -9.48 32.86 -8.16
CA PRO A 226 -10.79 32.19 -8.14
C PRO A 226 -11.23 31.72 -9.54
N LEU A 227 -11.00 32.55 -10.56
CA LEU A 227 -11.36 32.21 -11.94
C LEU A 227 -10.53 31.04 -12.48
N TRP A 228 -9.23 31.03 -12.18
CA TRP A 228 -8.37 29.89 -12.51
C TRP A 228 -8.83 28.61 -11.78
N LEU A 229 -9.14 28.71 -10.49
CA LEU A 229 -9.61 27.58 -9.69
C LEU A 229 -10.91 27.00 -10.26
N VAL A 230 -11.87 27.83 -10.62
CA VAL A 230 -13.12 27.38 -11.28
C VAL A 230 -12.81 26.61 -12.54
N ALA A 231 -11.92 27.11 -13.42
CA ALA A 231 -11.60 26.39 -14.65
C ALA A 231 -10.89 25.06 -14.42
N VAL A 232 -9.99 25.00 -13.43
CA VAL A 232 -9.33 23.76 -13.02
C VAL A 232 -10.37 22.76 -12.53
N LEU A 233 -11.30 23.17 -11.66
CA LEU A 233 -12.36 22.31 -11.15
C LEU A 233 -13.26 21.80 -12.27
N LEU A 234 -13.68 22.68 -13.19
CA LEU A 234 -14.48 22.29 -14.36
C LEU A 234 -13.77 21.28 -15.26
N GLY A 235 -12.46 21.44 -15.46
CA GLY A 235 -11.65 20.47 -16.21
C GLY A 235 -11.51 19.13 -15.48
N ALA A 236 -11.35 19.18 -14.15
CA ALA A 236 -11.18 18.01 -13.30
C ALA A 236 -12.48 17.24 -13.00
N CYS A 237 -13.65 17.82 -13.28
CA CYS A 237 -14.96 17.23 -12.96
C CYS A 237 -15.11 15.78 -13.42
N TRP A 238 -14.55 15.41 -14.59
CA TRP A 238 -14.74 14.07 -15.15
C TRP A 238 -14.11 12.98 -14.29
N TRP A 239 -13.04 13.27 -13.56
CA TRP A 239 -12.40 12.32 -12.64
C TRP A 239 -12.68 12.62 -11.16
N LEU A 240 -12.99 13.86 -10.80
CA LEU A 240 -13.38 14.22 -9.43
C LEU A 240 -14.73 13.61 -9.03
N LEU A 241 -15.72 13.59 -9.93
CA LEU A 241 -17.04 13.06 -9.60
C LEU A 241 -17.03 11.53 -9.36
N PRO A 242 -16.36 10.70 -10.20
CA PRO A 242 -16.12 9.30 -9.88
C PRO A 242 -15.33 9.10 -8.58
N LEU A 243 -14.36 9.98 -8.26
CA LEU A 243 -13.62 9.91 -7.00
C LEU A 243 -14.53 10.12 -5.78
N LEU A 244 -15.53 11.01 -5.87
CA LEU A 244 -16.51 11.20 -4.78
C LEU A 244 -17.42 9.98 -4.61
N VAL A 245 -17.74 9.28 -5.70
CA VAL A 245 -18.44 7.98 -5.64
C VAL A 245 -17.55 6.97 -4.93
N LEU A 246 -16.29 6.83 -5.34
CA LEU A 246 -15.33 5.93 -4.71
C LEU A 246 -15.20 6.22 -3.21
N GLY A 247 -14.98 7.47 -2.81
CA GLY A 247 -14.82 7.85 -1.41
C GLY A 247 -16.05 7.64 -0.52
N ARG A 248 -17.26 7.50 -1.11
CA ARG A 248 -18.49 7.24 -0.36
C ARG A 248 -18.79 5.76 -0.18
N TYR A 249 -18.43 4.92 -1.16
CA TYR A 249 -18.85 3.53 -1.23
C TYR A 249 -17.70 2.52 -1.11
N ALA A 250 -16.45 2.96 -1.21
CA ALA A 250 -15.29 2.12 -0.89
C ALA A 250 -15.17 1.95 0.62
N TYR A 251 -14.72 0.78 1.05
CA TYR A 251 -14.25 0.61 2.41
C TYR A 251 -12.87 1.30 2.57
N PRO A 252 -12.41 1.63 3.80
CA PRO A 252 -11.17 2.39 4.02
C PRO A 252 -9.91 1.52 3.81
N PHE A 253 -9.66 1.10 2.56
CA PHE A 253 -8.53 0.23 2.20
C PHE A 253 -7.15 0.87 2.48
N LEU A 254 -7.08 2.19 2.64
CA LEU A 254 -5.85 2.92 2.98
C LEU A 254 -5.27 2.51 4.35
N ASP A 255 -6.05 1.85 5.20
CA ASP A 255 -5.59 1.34 6.51
C ASP A 255 -4.74 0.07 6.38
N TYR A 256 -4.81 -0.63 5.24
CA TYR A 256 -4.18 -1.94 4.99
C TYR A 256 -3.06 -1.89 3.95
N ILE A 257 -2.60 -0.71 3.57
CA ILE A 257 -1.49 -0.53 2.63
C ILE A 257 -0.26 0.05 3.35
N GLU A 258 0.58 0.84 2.69
CA GLU A 258 1.75 1.44 3.31
C GLU A 258 1.42 2.40 4.47
N THR A 259 2.31 2.51 5.46
CA THR A 259 2.18 3.42 6.61
C THR A 259 3.01 4.69 6.44
N ALA A 260 2.68 5.77 7.14
CA ALA A 260 3.43 7.02 7.06
C ALA A 260 4.86 6.86 7.59
N SER A 261 5.10 5.95 8.53
CA SER A 261 6.46 5.65 9.01
C SER A 261 7.37 5.13 7.89
N ILE A 262 6.85 4.26 7.02
CA ILE A 262 7.55 3.72 5.84
C ILE A 262 7.68 4.78 4.76
N THR A 263 6.59 5.45 4.36
CA THR A 263 6.63 6.40 3.23
C THR A 263 7.51 7.63 3.49
N THR A 264 7.72 7.98 4.76
CA THR A 264 8.56 9.12 5.19
C THR A 264 9.94 8.70 5.70
N ALA A 265 10.26 7.40 5.69
CA ALA A 265 11.55 6.90 6.17
C ALA A 265 12.72 7.48 5.36
N VAL A 266 12.55 7.62 4.05
CA VAL A 266 13.61 8.04 3.13
C VAL A 266 13.55 9.52 2.73
N THR A 267 12.63 10.30 3.31
CA THR A 267 12.36 11.70 2.93
C THR A 267 13.22 12.72 3.68
N SER A 268 14.48 12.35 3.98
CA SER A 268 15.46 13.29 4.54
C SER A 268 15.70 14.46 3.57
N VAL A 269 16.10 15.62 4.09
CA VAL A 269 16.35 16.84 3.31
C VAL A 269 17.31 16.61 2.12
N PRO A 270 18.46 15.91 2.26
CA PRO A 270 19.33 15.66 1.12
C PRO A 270 18.69 14.71 0.08
N ASN A 271 17.94 13.69 0.52
CA ASN A 271 17.24 12.78 -0.37
C ASN A 271 16.15 13.51 -1.16
N VAL A 272 15.43 14.43 -0.53
CA VAL A 272 14.44 15.28 -1.20
C VAL A 272 15.09 16.21 -2.22
N PHE A 273 16.20 16.87 -1.90
CA PHE A 273 16.88 17.76 -2.85
C PHE A 273 17.42 17.03 -4.08
N ARG A 274 18.00 15.84 -3.88
CA ARG A 274 18.53 15.04 -4.99
C ARG A 274 17.41 14.28 -5.72
N GLY A 275 16.30 13.99 -5.04
CA GLY A 275 15.11 13.22 -5.40
C GLY A 275 15.30 11.72 -5.45
N ALA A 276 15.75 11.19 -4.31
CA ALA A 276 15.66 9.78 -3.99
C ALA A 276 14.74 9.61 -2.77
N ASP A 277 13.61 10.30 -2.78
CA ASP A 277 12.59 10.37 -1.73
C ASP A 277 11.44 9.36 -1.92
N ASP A 278 11.50 8.54 -2.97
CA ASP A 278 10.53 7.47 -3.23
C ASP A 278 10.91 6.19 -2.48
N TRP A 279 10.07 5.78 -1.52
CA TRP A 279 10.36 4.67 -0.61
C TRP A 279 10.38 3.30 -1.30
N ILE A 280 9.63 3.12 -2.39
CA ILE A 280 9.58 1.83 -3.11
C ILE A 280 10.94 1.52 -3.74
N ALA A 281 11.72 2.55 -4.10
CA ALA A 281 13.08 2.40 -4.62
C ALA A 281 14.08 1.78 -3.63
N TYR A 282 13.70 1.62 -2.36
CA TYR A 282 14.52 1.02 -1.30
C TYR A 282 14.04 -0.38 -0.89
N ILE A 283 12.95 -0.88 -1.49
CA ILE A 283 12.45 -2.22 -1.20
C ILE A 283 13.29 -3.26 -1.95
N LEU A 284 13.70 -4.28 -1.22
CA LEU A 284 14.27 -5.50 -1.75
C LEU A 284 13.20 -6.60 -1.76
N ASP A 285 13.23 -7.46 -2.76
CA ASP A 285 12.45 -8.70 -2.75
C ASP A 285 13.08 -9.72 -1.79
N SER A 286 12.44 -10.88 -1.65
CA SER A 286 12.93 -11.97 -0.78
C SER A 286 14.24 -12.63 -1.25
N ALA A 287 14.75 -12.24 -2.42
CA ALA A 287 16.04 -12.67 -2.95
C ALA A 287 17.08 -11.52 -2.90
N ASP A 288 16.84 -10.49 -2.09
CA ASP A 288 17.68 -9.31 -1.92
C ASP A 288 17.92 -8.51 -3.21
N HIS A 289 17.00 -8.60 -4.16
CA HIS A 289 17.04 -7.81 -5.38
C HIS A 289 16.17 -6.55 -5.27
N PRO A 290 16.62 -5.42 -5.83
CA PRO A 290 15.82 -4.21 -5.82
C PRO A 290 14.59 -4.38 -6.72
N VAL A 291 13.41 -4.15 -6.15
CA VAL A 291 12.14 -4.23 -6.88
C VAL A 291 12.11 -3.19 -7.99
N TRP A 292 12.63 -1.98 -7.75
CA TRP A 292 12.76 -0.90 -8.74
C TRP A 292 14.23 -0.58 -9.04
N GLN A 293 14.78 -1.17 -10.10
CA GLN A 293 16.20 -1.04 -10.44
C GLN A 293 16.69 0.40 -10.61
N GLY A 294 15.97 1.21 -11.39
CA GLY A 294 16.37 2.59 -11.67
C GLY A 294 16.35 3.47 -10.43
N GLY A 295 15.32 3.30 -9.60
CA GLY A 295 15.20 3.95 -8.30
C GLY A 295 16.33 3.55 -7.35
N TRP A 296 16.64 2.26 -7.27
CA TRP A 296 17.73 1.74 -6.42
C TRP A 296 19.09 2.32 -6.81
N VAL A 297 19.39 2.41 -8.11
CA VAL A 297 20.63 3.05 -8.59
C VAL A 297 20.67 4.50 -8.16
N LEU A 298 19.58 5.25 -8.31
CA LEU A 298 19.51 6.65 -7.88
C LEU A 298 19.65 6.78 -6.36
N ALA A 299 19.09 5.86 -5.59
CA ALA A 299 19.13 5.86 -4.14
C ALA A 299 20.52 5.53 -3.57
N GLN A 300 21.20 4.51 -4.11
CA GLN A 300 22.36 3.85 -3.48
C GLN A 300 23.69 4.08 -4.20
N SER A 301 23.70 4.41 -5.49
CA SER A 301 24.95 4.56 -6.23
C SER A 301 25.70 5.82 -5.82
N VAL A 302 26.97 5.68 -5.41
CA VAL A 302 27.89 6.80 -5.13
C VAL A 302 27.88 7.83 -6.26
N THR A 303 27.97 7.36 -7.51
CA THR A 303 27.95 8.21 -8.69
C THR A 303 26.64 8.99 -8.81
N ALA A 304 25.51 8.32 -8.64
CA ALA A 304 24.20 8.95 -8.73
C ALA A 304 23.98 9.96 -7.61
N ILE A 305 24.34 9.61 -6.37
CA ILE A 305 24.23 10.49 -5.19
C ILE A 305 25.02 11.78 -5.41
N ILE A 306 26.28 11.68 -5.82
CA ILE A 306 27.15 12.85 -6.02
C ILE A 306 26.64 13.69 -7.21
N ALA A 307 26.29 13.07 -8.34
CA ALA A 307 25.88 13.80 -9.54
C ALA A 307 24.52 14.50 -9.36
N THR A 308 23.53 13.81 -8.81
CA THR A 308 22.20 14.39 -8.52
C THR A 308 22.30 15.50 -7.47
N GLY A 309 23.13 15.32 -6.44
CA GLY A 309 23.46 16.34 -5.45
C GLY A 309 24.12 17.58 -6.05
N LEU A 310 25.09 17.40 -6.94
CA LEU A 310 25.75 18.50 -7.65
C LEU A 310 24.78 19.28 -8.53
N VAL A 311 23.94 18.59 -9.30
CA VAL A 311 22.91 19.23 -10.15
C VAL A 311 21.92 20.03 -9.29
N ALA A 312 21.45 19.46 -8.17
CA ALA A 312 20.58 20.15 -7.23
C ALA A 312 21.26 21.37 -6.60
N ALA A 313 22.53 21.26 -6.20
CA ALA A 313 23.32 22.36 -5.62
C ALA A 313 23.50 23.53 -6.60
N VAL A 314 23.79 23.25 -7.87
CA VAL A 314 23.83 24.29 -8.91
C VAL A 314 22.46 24.92 -9.11
N GLY A 315 21.39 24.12 -9.06
CA GLY A 315 20.00 24.58 -9.05
C GLY A 315 19.73 25.58 -7.92
N CYS A 316 20.01 25.21 -6.67
CA CYS A 316 19.88 26.07 -5.50
C CYS A 316 20.71 27.37 -5.63
N TRP A 317 21.93 27.27 -6.13
CA TRP A 317 22.79 28.44 -6.36
C TRP A 317 22.14 29.43 -7.33
N GLY A 318 21.54 28.92 -8.42
CA GLY A 318 20.82 29.72 -9.41
C GLY A 318 19.50 30.29 -8.90
N LEU A 319 18.78 29.53 -8.06
CA LEU A 319 17.54 29.97 -7.40
C LEU A 319 17.78 31.21 -6.52
N LEU A 320 18.83 31.18 -5.69
CA LEU A 320 19.20 32.28 -4.77
C LEU A 320 19.65 33.56 -5.49
N ARG A 321 19.81 33.52 -6.81
CA ARG A 321 20.14 34.71 -7.63
C ARG A 321 18.93 35.39 -8.25
N GLN A 322 17.79 34.72 -8.27
CA GLN A 322 16.57 35.28 -8.84
C GLN A 322 16.09 36.47 -8.01
N ARG A 323 15.31 37.35 -8.63
CA ARG A 323 14.74 38.55 -7.97
C ARG A 323 13.26 38.72 -8.27
N GLY A 324 12.59 39.54 -7.47
CA GLY A 324 11.21 39.95 -7.68
C GLY A 324 10.20 38.80 -7.53
N HIS A 325 9.17 38.80 -8.37
CA HIS A 325 8.10 37.79 -8.34
C HIS A 325 8.62 36.38 -8.60
N LEU A 326 9.52 36.23 -9.58
CA LEU A 326 10.13 34.95 -9.93
C LEU A 326 10.85 34.31 -8.72
N ALA A 327 11.66 35.07 -7.98
CA ALA A 327 12.33 34.58 -6.79
C ALA A 327 11.35 34.09 -5.71
N ARG A 328 10.32 34.89 -5.43
CA ARG A 328 9.31 34.53 -4.41
C ARG A 328 8.62 33.22 -4.77
N TRP A 329 8.14 33.09 -6.00
CA TRP A 329 7.49 31.87 -6.46
C TRP A 329 8.41 30.66 -6.35
N LEU A 330 9.63 30.73 -6.91
CA LEU A 330 10.57 29.61 -6.91
C LEU A 330 10.99 29.19 -5.50
N LEU A 331 11.25 30.16 -4.61
CA LEU A 331 11.64 29.88 -3.22
C LEU A 331 10.46 29.37 -2.39
N CYS A 332 9.23 29.87 -2.62
CA CYS A 332 8.02 29.30 -2.00
C CYS A 332 7.85 27.84 -2.40
N CYS A 333 7.99 27.51 -3.69
CA CYS A 333 7.90 26.14 -4.17
C CYS A 333 9.00 25.25 -3.56
N ALA A 334 10.27 25.69 -3.62
CA ALA A 334 11.38 24.89 -3.11
C ALA A 334 11.31 24.65 -1.60
N VAL A 335 11.11 25.71 -0.80
CA VAL A 335 11.02 25.58 0.67
C VAL A 335 9.76 24.81 1.06
N GLY A 336 8.61 25.12 0.45
CA GLY A 336 7.34 24.46 0.76
C GLY A 336 7.36 22.97 0.44
N ALA A 337 7.92 22.57 -0.71
CA ALA A 337 8.02 21.17 -1.10
C ALA A 337 8.96 20.38 -0.19
N VAL A 338 10.13 20.94 0.17
CA VAL A 338 11.07 20.29 1.08
C VAL A 338 10.45 20.10 2.45
N LEU A 339 9.80 21.14 3.01
CA LEU A 339 9.10 21.02 4.29
C LEU A 339 7.98 19.98 4.21
N PHE A 340 7.13 20.03 3.18
CA PHE A 340 6.03 19.08 3.01
C PHE A 340 6.49 17.62 3.03
N MET A 341 7.59 17.30 2.34
CA MET A 341 8.11 15.93 2.28
C MET A 341 8.92 15.52 3.52
N SER A 342 9.64 16.45 4.14
CA SER A 342 10.59 16.13 5.23
C SER A 342 9.99 16.22 6.63
N LEU A 343 8.82 16.84 6.80
CA LEU A 343 8.21 17.04 8.13
C LEU A 343 7.84 15.72 8.82
N GLY A 344 7.50 14.68 8.07
CA GLY A 344 7.22 13.34 8.59
C GLY A 344 8.48 12.50 8.83
N HIS A 345 9.67 12.97 8.45
CA HIS A 345 10.90 12.17 8.57
C HIS A 345 11.36 12.05 10.02
N GLY A 346 11.35 10.83 10.56
CA GLY A 346 11.68 10.51 11.95
C GLY A 346 13.08 9.93 12.19
N GLY A 347 14.07 10.21 11.33
CA GLY A 347 15.46 9.77 11.55
C GLY A 347 16.10 10.38 12.82
N THR A 348 17.32 9.96 13.17
CA THR A 348 18.03 10.43 14.40
C THR A 348 18.12 11.95 14.51
N VAL A 349 18.28 12.63 13.37
CA VAL A 349 18.21 14.09 13.26
C VAL A 349 17.00 14.50 12.39
N GLY A 350 15.83 13.98 12.77
CA GLY A 350 14.56 14.21 12.08
C GLY A 350 13.78 15.42 12.57
N SER A 351 12.57 15.54 12.04
CA SER A 351 11.61 16.57 12.43
C SER A 351 11.08 16.31 13.85
N PRO A 352 11.00 17.33 14.73
CA PRO A 352 10.33 17.22 16.02
C PRO A 352 8.81 17.07 15.88
N LEU A 353 8.26 17.28 14.68
CA LEU A 353 6.85 17.11 14.34
C LEU A 353 6.58 15.80 13.59
N SER A 354 7.57 14.91 13.47
CA SER A 354 7.46 13.68 12.68
C SER A 354 6.28 12.81 13.11
N GLU A 355 6.16 12.53 14.41
CA GLU A 355 5.06 11.70 14.94
C GLU A 355 3.66 12.34 14.74
N PRO A 356 3.42 13.61 15.11
CA PRO A 356 2.14 14.27 14.79
C PRO A 356 1.82 14.30 13.29
N VAL A 357 2.81 14.53 12.44
CA VAL A 357 2.63 14.55 10.98
C VAL A 357 2.31 13.16 10.45
N ARG A 358 3.01 12.11 10.92
CA ARG A 358 2.72 10.73 10.59
C ARG A 358 1.33 10.32 11.05
N ALA A 359 0.92 10.70 12.27
CA ALA A 359 -0.43 10.46 12.75
C ALA A 359 -1.51 11.13 11.86
N LEU A 360 -1.26 12.34 11.34
CA LEU A 360 -2.14 12.96 10.36
C LEU A 360 -2.13 12.20 9.02
N LEU A 361 -0.95 11.81 8.53
CA LEU A 361 -0.77 11.07 7.28
C LEU A 361 -1.26 9.62 7.36
N ASP A 362 -1.45 9.07 8.54
CA ASP A 362 -2.10 7.77 8.74
C ASP A 362 -3.60 7.94 9.01
N GLY A 363 -4.04 9.08 9.56
CA GLY A 363 -5.45 9.43 9.73
C GLY A 363 -6.04 10.25 8.59
N SER A 364 -6.44 11.49 8.89
CA SER A 364 -7.25 12.35 8.00
C SER A 364 -6.55 12.76 6.69
N LEU A 365 -5.23 12.67 6.63
CA LEU A 365 -4.41 12.96 5.46
C LEU A 365 -3.83 11.69 4.80
N ALA A 366 -4.40 10.50 5.05
CA ALA A 366 -4.02 9.26 4.38
C ALA A 366 -3.86 9.36 2.84
N PRO A 367 -4.71 10.09 2.09
CA PRO A 367 -4.50 10.28 0.65
C PRO A 367 -3.19 11.00 0.26
N LEU A 368 -2.54 11.69 1.21
CA LEU A 368 -1.27 12.42 1.05
C LEU A 368 -0.06 11.66 1.61
N ARG A 369 -0.24 10.46 2.18
CA ARG A 369 0.81 9.65 2.84
C ARG A 369 2.07 9.45 1.99
N ASN A 370 1.89 9.25 0.69
CA ASN A 370 2.98 9.24 -0.30
C ASN A 370 3.42 10.68 -0.64
N VAL A 371 4.18 11.29 0.28
CA VAL A 371 4.58 12.71 0.20
C VAL A 371 5.51 13.02 -0.99
N HIS A 372 6.27 12.02 -1.48
CA HIS A 372 7.18 12.14 -2.62
C HIS A 372 6.50 12.63 -3.91
N LYS A 373 5.17 12.53 -4.00
CA LYS A 373 4.38 13.07 -5.12
C LYS A 373 4.59 14.58 -5.29
N ALA A 374 5.13 15.27 -4.28
CA ALA A 374 5.52 16.68 -4.31
C ALA A 374 6.89 16.99 -4.94
N ASP A 375 7.73 16.01 -5.30
CA ASP A 375 9.03 16.26 -5.96
C ASP A 375 8.93 17.22 -7.16
N PRO A 376 7.91 17.16 -8.06
CA PRO A 376 7.80 18.11 -9.17
C PRO A 376 7.74 19.59 -8.75
N ILE A 377 7.21 19.88 -7.56
CA ILE A 377 7.13 21.23 -6.99
C ILE A 377 8.54 21.76 -6.66
N LEU A 378 9.46 20.89 -6.25
CA LEU A 378 10.86 21.22 -5.98
C LEU A 378 11.71 21.17 -7.25
N ARG A 379 11.52 20.13 -8.06
CA ARG A 379 12.37 19.85 -9.23
C ARG A 379 12.30 20.95 -10.27
N LEU A 380 11.10 21.47 -10.53
CA LEU A 380 10.90 22.53 -11.53
C LEU A 380 11.65 23.83 -11.16
N PRO A 381 11.58 24.34 -9.92
CA PRO A 381 12.44 25.43 -9.48
C PRO A 381 13.94 25.15 -9.62
N LEU A 382 14.41 23.97 -9.21
CA LEU A 382 15.83 23.63 -9.27
C LEU A 382 16.38 23.68 -10.70
N VAL A 383 15.65 23.15 -11.69
CA VAL A 383 16.08 23.19 -13.10
C VAL A 383 16.02 24.60 -13.71
N ILE A 384 15.08 25.45 -13.26
CA ILE A 384 15.06 26.87 -13.63
C ILE A 384 16.29 27.59 -13.08
N GLY A 385 16.66 27.30 -11.82
CA GLY A 385 17.89 27.77 -11.20
C GLY A 385 19.13 27.32 -11.97
N LEU A 386 19.22 26.02 -12.28
CA LEU A 386 20.30 25.41 -13.06
C LEU A 386 20.50 26.14 -14.40
N ALA A 387 19.42 26.32 -15.16
CA ALA A 387 19.46 27.03 -16.44
C ALA A 387 19.95 28.48 -16.28
N ALA A 388 19.60 29.17 -15.20
CA ALA A 388 20.11 30.50 -14.92
C ALA A 388 21.62 30.53 -14.68
N VAL A 389 22.18 29.49 -14.04
CA VAL A 389 23.63 29.36 -13.85
C VAL A 389 24.32 29.11 -15.17
N VAL A 390 23.83 28.14 -15.95
CA VAL A 390 24.37 27.81 -17.28
C VAL A 390 24.37 29.04 -18.17
N GLN A 391 23.27 29.81 -18.21
CA GLN A 391 23.20 31.04 -18.98
C GLN A 391 24.27 32.06 -18.54
N ARG A 392 24.47 32.22 -17.23
CA ARG A 392 25.42 33.17 -16.68
C ARG A 392 26.86 32.83 -17.03
N VAL A 393 27.26 31.57 -16.86
CA VAL A 393 28.64 31.14 -17.15
C VAL A 393 28.89 31.10 -18.65
N ALA A 394 27.91 30.70 -19.46
CA ALA A 394 28.00 30.73 -20.92
C ALA A 394 28.14 32.17 -21.48
N SER A 395 27.58 33.16 -20.78
CA SER A 395 27.72 34.57 -21.16
C SER A 395 28.96 35.26 -20.56
N SER A 396 29.78 34.55 -19.79
CA SER A 396 30.97 35.12 -19.14
C SER A 396 32.13 35.23 -20.12
N THR A 397 32.86 36.35 -20.08
CA THR A 397 34.07 36.55 -20.89
C THR A 397 35.33 35.97 -20.24
N ARG A 398 35.24 35.49 -19.00
CA ARG A 398 36.39 34.97 -18.25
C ARG A 398 36.79 33.59 -18.77
N ALA A 399 38.10 33.40 -19.02
CA ALA A 399 38.62 32.14 -19.55
C ALA A 399 38.25 30.92 -18.69
N ARG A 400 38.33 31.05 -17.36
CA ARG A 400 37.99 29.98 -16.40
C ARG A 400 36.51 29.53 -16.46
N ASP A 401 35.61 30.38 -16.95
CA ASP A 401 34.17 30.08 -16.97
C ASP A 401 33.77 29.35 -18.28
N ARG A 402 34.65 29.28 -19.29
CA ARG A 402 34.34 28.75 -20.63
C ARG A 402 33.88 27.29 -20.63
N PHE A 403 34.45 26.45 -19.76
CA PHE A 403 34.15 25.02 -19.69
C PHE A 403 33.03 24.67 -18.71
N VAL A 404 32.63 25.60 -17.84
CA VAL A 404 31.62 25.34 -16.79
C VAL A 404 30.26 24.90 -17.34
N PRO A 405 29.72 25.49 -18.43
CA PRO A 405 28.48 24.98 -19.05
C PRO A 405 28.58 23.51 -19.45
N ALA A 406 29.71 23.09 -20.02
CA ALA A 406 29.94 21.71 -20.45
C ALA A 406 30.04 20.77 -19.24
N LEU A 407 30.72 21.19 -18.16
CA LEU A 407 30.77 20.43 -16.90
C LEU A 407 29.39 20.26 -16.26
N ILE A 408 28.54 21.30 -16.30
CA ILE A 408 27.16 21.21 -15.81
C ILE A 408 26.34 20.25 -16.68
N ALA A 409 26.46 20.33 -18.01
CA ALA A 409 25.79 19.41 -18.92
C ALA A 409 26.26 17.96 -18.70
N LEU A 410 27.56 17.76 -18.47
CA LEU A 410 28.13 16.46 -18.10
C LEU A 410 27.57 15.96 -16.77
N ALA A 411 27.47 16.81 -15.74
CA ALA A 411 26.88 16.43 -14.46
C ALA A 411 25.40 16.01 -14.61
N VAL A 412 24.62 16.70 -15.45
CA VAL A 412 23.25 16.31 -15.79
C VAL A 412 23.22 14.96 -16.51
N ALA A 413 24.14 14.72 -17.46
CA ALA A 413 24.25 13.44 -18.12
C ALA A 413 24.61 12.32 -17.12
N VAL A 414 25.61 12.53 -16.26
CA VAL A 414 26.03 11.55 -15.24
C VAL A 414 24.92 11.29 -14.22
N ALA A 415 24.13 12.30 -13.85
CA ALA A 415 22.99 12.16 -12.94
C ALA A 415 21.91 11.20 -13.47
N ALA A 416 21.83 11.01 -14.79
CA ALA A 416 21.05 9.95 -15.43
C ALA A 416 21.75 8.57 -15.35
N THR A 417 22.43 8.27 -14.23
CA THR A 417 23.20 7.04 -13.99
C THR A 417 22.46 5.75 -14.37
N PRO A 418 21.14 5.58 -14.07
CA PRO A 418 20.41 4.38 -14.46
C PRO A 418 20.44 4.07 -15.96
N ILE A 419 20.47 5.09 -16.82
CA ILE A 419 20.52 4.94 -18.27
C ILE A 419 21.84 4.30 -18.69
N TRP A 420 22.96 4.82 -18.18
CA TRP A 420 24.30 4.34 -18.52
C TRP A 420 24.60 2.96 -17.96
N GLN A 421 23.96 2.60 -16.84
CA GLN A 421 24.07 1.27 -16.24
C GLN A 421 23.10 0.26 -16.87
N GLY A 422 22.23 0.67 -17.81
CA GLY A 422 21.21 -0.21 -18.39
C GLY A 422 20.16 -0.68 -17.39
N ARG A 423 19.93 0.09 -16.32
CA ARG A 423 19.04 -0.25 -15.18
C ARG A 423 17.78 0.61 -15.13
N VAL A 424 17.41 1.23 -16.25
CA VAL A 424 16.10 1.92 -16.36
C VAL A 424 14.98 0.90 -16.50
N GLY A 425 15.16 -0.18 -17.26
CA GLY A 425 14.17 -1.24 -17.38
C GLY A 425 14.06 -2.06 -16.10
N ALA A 426 12.93 -2.72 -15.92
CA ALA A 426 12.75 -3.70 -14.87
C ALA A 426 13.62 -4.95 -15.13
N ALA A 427 14.08 -5.60 -14.07
CA ALA A 427 14.93 -6.80 -14.14
C ALA A 427 14.25 -7.94 -14.91
N ASP A 428 12.94 -7.98 -14.77
CA ASP A 428 12.00 -9.03 -15.11
C ASP A 428 11.07 -8.61 -16.26
N ALA A 429 11.47 -7.62 -17.06
CA ALA A 429 10.81 -7.30 -18.32
C ALA A 429 10.75 -8.54 -19.23
N TYR A 430 9.60 -8.80 -19.85
CA TYR A 430 9.31 -10.04 -20.56
C TYR A 430 9.16 -9.83 -22.07
N GLY A 431 9.52 -10.84 -22.86
CA GLY A 431 9.38 -10.77 -24.33
C GLY A 431 7.92 -10.86 -24.78
N ALA A 432 7.22 -11.90 -24.33
CA ALA A 432 5.81 -12.12 -24.60
C ALA A 432 5.20 -12.99 -23.49
N ILE A 433 3.88 -12.89 -23.31
CA ILE A 433 3.15 -13.80 -22.45
C ILE A 433 3.14 -15.18 -23.12
N PRO A 434 3.51 -16.26 -22.41
CA PRO A 434 3.59 -17.59 -23.01
C PRO A 434 2.24 -18.05 -23.62
N PRO A 435 2.22 -18.73 -24.78
CA PRO A 435 1.00 -19.07 -25.50
C PRO A 435 -0.03 -19.88 -24.70
N GLN A 436 0.43 -20.70 -23.75
CA GLN A 436 -0.44 -21.50 -22.89
C GLN A 436 -1.40 -20.64 -22.05
N TRP A 437 -1.05 -19.40 -21.70
CA TRP A 437 -1.94 -18.49 -20.99
C TRP A 437 -3.18 -18.12 -21.83
N THR A 438 -2.98 -17.88 -23.13
CA THR A 438 -4.09 -17.63 -24.07
C THR A 438 -4.91 -18.89 -24.33
N GLN A 439 -4.27 -20.06 -24.39
CA GLN A 439 -4.98 -21.34 -24.52
C GLN A 439 -5.87 -21.62 -23.30
N VAL A 440 -5.34 -21.41 -22.09
CA VAL A 440 -6.12 -21.50 -20.84
C VAL A 440 -7.26 -20.50 -20.85
N ALA A 441 -7.03 -19.24 -21.24
CA ALA A 441 -8.08 -18.23 -21.32
C ALA A 441 -9.24 -18.66 -22.23
N HIS A 442 -8.95 -19.24 -23.40
CA HIS A 442 -9.99 -19.77 -24.29
C HIS A 442 -10.77 -20.94 -23.67
N GLU A 443 -10.07 -21.86 -22.99
CA GLU A 443 -10.69 -23.01 -22.31
C GLU A 443 -11.65 -22.55 -21.21
N ILE A 444 -11.20 -21.64 -20.33
CA ILE A 444 -12.02 -21.15 -19.21
C ILE A 444 -13.18 -20.27 -19.69
N ASP A 445 -12.98 -19.46 -20.73
CA ASP A 445 -14.04 -18.64 -21.33
C ASP A 445 -15.10 -19.50 -22.01
N SER A 446 -14.69 -20.59 -22.66
CA SER A 446 -15.60 -21.57 -23.25
C SER A 446 -16.42 -22.27 -22.14
N ALA A 447 -15.75 -22.75 -21.10
CA ALA A 447 -16.39 -23.41 -19.96
C ALA A 447 -17.33 -22.48 -19.17
N ALA A 448 -17.00 -21.19 -19.07
CA ALA A 448 -17.82 -20.19 -18.38
C ALA A 448 -19.20 -19.99 -19.05
N LYS A 449 -19.32 -20.22 -20.37
CA LYS A 449 -20.61 -20.13 -21.08
C LYS A 449 -21.61 -21.19 -20.63
N THR A 450 -21.14 -22.35 -20.19
CA THR A 450 -21.99 -23.46 -19.73
C THR A 450 -22.15 -23.48 -18.22
N SER A 451 -21.05 -23.39 -17.49
CA SER A 451 -21.01 -23.56 -16.03
C SER A 451 -21.20 -22.27 -15.23
N GLY A 452 -21.08 -21.09 -15.86
CA GLY A 452 -21.10 -19.80 -15.16
C GLY A 452 -19.96 -19.64 -14.15
N GLY A 453 -20.08 -18.68 -13.23
CA GLY A 453 -19.11 -18.45 -12.16
C GLY A 453 -17.75 -17.89 -12.61
N SER A 454 -16.82 -17.80 -11.66
CA SER A 454 -15.47 -17.25 -11.83
C SER A 454 -14.40 -18.32 -11.84
N THR A 455 -13.20 -17.95 -12.30
CA THR A 455 -12.01 -18.81 -12.31
C THR A 455 -10.97 -18.32 -11.31
N MET A 456 -10.52 -19.17 -10.40
CA MET A 456 -9.47 -18.82 -9.42
C MET A 456 -8.08 -19.24 -9.91
N LEU A 457 -7.05 -18.44 -9.64
CA LEU A 457 -5.65 -18.83 -9.85
C LEU A 457 -5.05 -19.39 -8.56
N LEU A 458 -4.33 -20.51 -8.66
CA LEU A 458 -3.62 -21.16 -7.55
C LEU A 458 -2.22 -21.61 -8.02
N PRO A 459 -1.13 -21.49 -7.23
CA PRO A 459 -1.08 -20.84 -5.92
C PRO A 459 -1.40 -19.36 -6.00
N ASN A 460 -1.95 -18.80 -4.92
CA ASN A 460 -2.10 -17.35 -4.84
C ASN A 460 -0.73 -16.67 -4.78
N SER A 461 -0.68 -15.45 -5.30
CA SER A 461 0.49 -14.60 -5.24
C SER A 461 0.08 -13.17 -4.99
N ARG A 462 0.86 -12.47 -4.17
CA ARG A 462 0.67 -11.04 -3.88
C ARG A 462 1.06 -10.17 -5.07
N THR A 463 2.10 -10.59 -5.79
CA THR A 463 2.63 -9.95 -7.00
C THR A 463 2.68 -10.97 -8.15
N PRO A 464 2.33 -10.57 -9.38
CA PRO A 464 2.35 -11.48 -10.53
C PRO A 464 3.74 -11.51 -11.18
N THR A 465 4.70 -12.12 -10.47
CA THR A 465 6.07 -12.31 -10.94
C THR A 465 6.32 -13.77 -11.30
N TYR A 466 6.65 -14.00 -12.57
CA TYR A 466 6.83 -15.32 -13.14
C TYR A 466 8.28 -15.57 -13.55
N THR A 467 8.61 -16.84 -13.76
CA THR A 467 9.90 -17.29 -14.32
C THR A 467 10.20 -16.71 -15.71
N TRP A 468 9.18 -16.29 -16.45
CA TRP A 468 9.32 -15.63 -17.76
C TRP A 468 9.28 -14.09 -17.69
N GLY A 469 9.00 -13.52 -16.52
CA GLY A 469 9.02 -12.08 -16.22
C GLY A 469 7.84 -11.62 -15.37
N SER A 470 7.78 -10.33 -15.08
CA SER A 470 6.76 -9.71 -14.22
C SER A 470 5.76 -8.88 -15.00
N THR A 471 4.52 -8.93 -14.54
CA THR A 471 3.44 -8.05 -14.98
C THR A 471 2.99 -7.18 -13.80
N THR A 472 2.21 -6.12 -14.04
CA THR A 472 1.64 -5.34 -12.93
C THR A 472 0.42 -6.03 -12.30
N ASP A 473 -0.41 -6.67 -13.14
CA ASP A 473 -1.58 -7.45 -12.71
C ASP A 473 -1.54 -8.84 -13.36
N GLU A 474 -2.42 -9.74 -12.92
CA GLU A 474 -2.43 -11.13 -13.36
C GLU A 474 -2.75 -11.29 -14.86
N PRO A 475 -1.95 -12.04 -15.65
CA PRO A 475 -2.16 -12.17 -17.10
C PRO A 475 -3.57 -12.60 -17.50
N LEU A 476 -4.18 -13.52 -16.75
CA LEU A 476 -5.54 -13.98 -17.03
C LEU A 476 -6.60 -12.87 -16.87
N SER A 477 -6.41 -11.90 -15.96
CA SER A 477 -7.38 -10.82 -15.78
C SER A 477 -7.51 -9.94 -17.03
N ALA A 478 -6.43 -9.82 -17.80
CA ALA A 478 -6.38 -9.05 -19.04
C ALA A 478 -6.57 -9.88 -20.32
N ILE A 479 -6.40 -11.20 -20.30
CA ILE A 479 -6.63 -12.06 -21.47
C ILE A 479 -8.06 -12.59 -21.48
N ALA A 480 -8.51 -13.20 -20.37
CA ALA A 480 -9.82 -13.84 -20.28
C ALA A 480 -10.97 -12.82 -20.39
N THR A 481 -12.10 -13.28 -20.93
CA THR A 481 -13.38 -12.53 -20.94
C THR A 481 -14.26 -12.91 -19.75
N SER A 482 -14.06 -14.10 -19.19
CA SER A 482 -14.72 -14.57 -17.97
C SER A 482 -14.07 -13.99 -16.70
N PRO A 483 -14.81 -13.90 -15.58
CA PRO A 483 -14.28 -13.37 -14.33
C PRO A 483 -13.12 -14.18 -13.75
N ILE A 484 -12.13 -13.46 -13.22
CA ILE A 484 -10.92 -14.02 -12.61
C ILE A 484 -10.84 -13.60 -11.14
N VAL A 485 -10.59 -14.57 -10.27
CA VAL A 485 -10.42 -14.39 -8.82
C VAL A 485 -8.96 -14.64 -8.45
N THR A 486 -8.35 -13.64 -7.83
CA THR A 486 -6.96 -13.63 -7.38
C THR A 486 -6.90 -13.00 -5.99
N ARG A 487 -5.93 -13.40 -5.19
CA ARG A 487 -5.65 -12.78 -3.89
C ARG A 487 -4.53 -11.74 -4.04
N GLU A 488 -4.91 -10.53 -4.45
CA GLU A 488 -3.95 -9.44 -4.74
C GLU A 488 -3.37 -8.77 -3.49
N ALA A 489 -2.29 -8.00 -3.68
CA ALA A 489 -1.62 -7.28 -2.61
C ALA A 489 -2.53 -6.23 -1.93
N ALA A 490 -3.06 -5.27 -2.69
CA ALA A 490 -4.05 -4.36 -2.13
C ALA A 490 -5.39 -5.10 -2.02
N PRO A 491 -5.99 -5.29 -0.83
CA PRO A 491 -7.33 -5.84 -0.74
C PRO A 491 -8.30 -4.78 -1.30
N LEU A 492 -8.66 -4.82 -2.59
CA LEU A 492 -9.62 -3.85 -3.13
C LEU A 492 -11.07 -4.34 -2.98
N GLY A 493 -11.25 -5.66 -2.91
CA GLY A 493 -12.48 -6.31 -2.48
C GLY A 493 -12.76 -6.08 -1.00
N ILE A 494 -14.00 -6.38 -0.60
CA ILE A 494 -14.44 -6.20 0.79
C ILE A 494 -13.61 -7.07 1.76
N PRO A 495 -13.38 -6.63 3.01
CA PRO A 495 -12.54 -7.35 3.97
C PRO A 495 -12.94 -8.82 4.18
N GLY A 496 -14.23 -9.12 4.36
CA GLY A 496 -14.71 -10.49 4.57
C GLY A 496 -14.39 -11.45 3.40
N SER A 497 -14.42 -10.95 2.16
CA SER A 497 -14.03 -11.75 0.98
C SER A 497 -12.53 -12.07 0.99
N THR A 498 -11.72 -11.14 1.47
CA THR A 498 -10.27 -11.31 1.60
C THR A 498 -9.95 -12.40 2.63
N ARG A 499 -10.60 -12.38 3.80
CA ARG A 499 -10.45 -13.41 4.84
C ARG A 499 -10.80 -14.81 4.33
N ILE A 500 -11.88 -14.92 3.55
CA ILE A 500 -12.28 -16.19 2.94
C ILE A 500 -11.26 -16.67 1.91
N LEU A 501 -10.75 -15.77 1.06
CA LEU A 501 -9.71 -16.14 0.09
C LEU A 501 -8.41 -16.56 0.79
N ASP A 502 -8.07 -15.94 1.91
CA ASP A 502 -6.94 -16.35 2.75
C ASP A 502 -7.16 -17.75 3.35
N MET A 503 -8.38 -18.09 3.76
CA MET A 503 -8.73 -19.45 4.19
C MET A 503 -8.66 -20.47 3.04
N VAL A 504 -9.11 -20.09 1.83
CA VAL A 504 -8.98 -20.94 0.63
C VAL A 504 -7.50 -21.24 0.34
N ASP A 505 -6.64 -20.23 0.41
CA ASP A 505 -5.20 -20.37 0.19
C ASP A 505 -4.58 -21.37 1.18
N GLN A 506 -4.90 -21.23 2.47
CA GLN A 506 -4.43 -22.14 3.52
C GLN A 506 -4.91 -23.58 3.30
N LEU A 507 -6.19 -23.79 2.99
CA LEU A 507 -6.76 -25.12 2.75
C LEU A 507 -6.16 -25.77 1.50
N ALA A 508 -6.04 -25.02 0.41
CA ALA A 508 -5.46 -25.49 -0.85
C ALA A 508 -4.00 -25.92 -0.66
N ALA A 509 -3.20 -25.15 0.09
CA ALA A 509 -1.77 -25.37 0.24
C ALA A 509 -1.37 -26.50 1.22
N THR A 510 -2.32 -27.29 1.74
CA THR A 510 -2.06 -28.32 2.75
C THR A 510 -1.37 -29.58 2.23
N GLY A 511 -1.53 -29.94 0.95
CA GLY A 511 -1.07 -31.22 0.41
C GLY A 511 -1.89 -32.42 0.89
N GLN A 512 -3.04 -32.18 1.52
CA GLN A 512 -3.89 -33.19 2.16
C GLN A 512 -5.32 -33.09 1.63
N PRO A 513 -6.13 -34.16 1.71
CA PRO A 513 -7.55 -34.10 1.36
C PRO A 513 -8.31 -33.05 2.19
N GLN A 514 -9.13 -32.24 1.49
CA GLN A 514 -10.03 -31.22 2.03
C GLN A 514 -11.47 -31.43 1.52
N PRO A 515 -12.29 -32.23 2.22
CA PRO A 515 -13.63 -32.60 1.74
C PRO A 515 -14.60 -31.44 1.50
N ALA A 516 -14.45 -30.34 2.24
CA ALA A 516 -15.34 -29.17 2.15
C ALA A 516 -14.89 -28.12 1.13
N LEU A 517 -13.68 -28.24 0.55
CA LEU A 517 -13.08 -27.17 -0.25
C LEU A 517 -13.87 -26.89 -1.54
N ALA A 518 -14.23 -27.92 -2.31
CA ALA A 518 -14.97 -27.76 -3.56
C ALA A 518 -16.37 -27.13 -3.33
N ALA A 519 -17.09 -27.59 -2.29
CA ALA A 519 -18.40 -27.05 -1.95
C ALA A 519 -18.31 -25.59 -1.50
N GLY A 520 -17.30 -25.24 -0.70
CA GLY A 520 -17.06 -23.86 -0.31
C GLY A 520 -16.73 -22.97 -1.51
N LEU A 521 -15.83 -23.39 -2.40
CA LEU A 521 -15.51 -22.65 -3.63
C LEU A 521 -16.73 -22.43 -4.53
N ALA A 522 -17.56 -23.46 -4.72
CA ALA A 522 -18.80 -23.35 -5.48
C ALA A 522 -19.77 -22.35 -4.84
N ARG A 523 -19.83 -22.28 -3.50
CA ARG A 523 -20.62 -21.26 -2.77
C ARG A 523 -20.10 -19.84 -3.00
N LEU A 524 -18.79 -19.67 -3.19
CA LEU A 524 -18.19 -18.39 -3.56
C LEU A 524 -18.43 -18.00 -5.03
N GLY A 525 -19.06 -18.87 -5.82
CA GLY A 525 -19.21 -18.70 -7.26
C GLY A 525 -17.97 -19.07 -8.06
N ILE A 526 -16.98 -19.74 -7.44
CA ILE A 526 -15.77 -20.23 -8.11
C ILE A 526 -16.04 -21.65 -8.62
N THR A 527 -16.06 -21.79 -9.94
CA THR A 527 -16.40 -23.04 -10.63
C THR A 527 -15.20 -23.68 -11.30
N ARG A 528 -14.10 -22.94 -11.42
CA ARG A 528 -12.87 -23.36 -12.09
C ARG A 528 -11.65 -22.89 -11.31
N ILE A 529 -10.58 -23.68 -11.40
CA ILE A 529 -9.25 -23.32 -10.89
C ILE A 529 -8.25 -23.44 -12.03
N VAL A 530 -7.33 -22.49 -12.14
CA VAL A 530 -6.11 -22.61 -12.92
C VAL A 530 -4.95 -22.79 -11.96
N LEU A 531 -4.41 -24.01 -11.92
CA LEU A 531 -3.19 -24.32 -11.18
C LEU A 531 -1.97 -23.96 -12.04
N ARG A 532 -1.28 -22.87 -11.68
CA ARG A 532 -0.04 -22.39 -12.32
C ARG A 532 1.20 -22.93 -11.62
N ARG A 533 2.30 -23.06 -12.37
CA ARG A 533 3.56 -23.65 -11.89
C ARG A 533 4.79 -22.76 -12.16
N ASP A 534 4.56 -21.61 -12.77
CA ASP A 534 5.57 -20.74 -13.37
C ASP A 534 5.86 -19.48 -12.55
N LEU A 535 5.33 -19.37 -11.32
CA LEU A 535 5.67 -18.30 -10.37
C LEU A 535 7.16 -18.33 -10.02
N ALA A 536 7.77 -17.15 -9.89
CA ALA A 536 9.15 -17.02 -9.44
C ALA A 536 9.29 -17.33 -7.94
N ALA A 537 10.46 -17.83 -7.53
CA ALA A 537 10.72 -18.11 -6.12
C ALA A 537 10.64 -16.86 -5.23
N SER A 538 10.96 -15.68 -5.77
CA SER A 538 10.90 -14.40 -5.04
C SER A 538 9.49 -14.01 -4.58
N VAL A 539 8.45 -14.58 -5.19
CA VAL A 539 7.05 -14.41 -4.78
C VAL A 539 6.75 -15.11 -3.46
N GLN A 540 7.57 -16.11 -3.08
CA GLN A 540 7.38 -16.93 -1.88
C GLN A 540 6.00 -17.59 -1.81
N ALA A 541 5.42 -17.92 -2.98
CA ALA A 541 4.18 -18.66 -3.07
C ALA A 541 4.34 -20.07 -2.51
N ARG A 542 3.23 -20.64 -2.00
CA ARG A 542 3.23 -22.03 -1.54
C ARG A 542 3.57 -22.98 -2.72
N PRO A 543 4.25 -24.11 -2.46
CA PRO A 543 4.59 -25.04 -3.53
C PRO A 543 3.33 -25.57 -4.23
N TRP A 544 3.24 -25.36 -5.54
CA TRP A 544 2.10 -25.81 -6.36
C TRP A 544 1.85 -27.33 -6.27
N GLN A 545 2.86 -28.12 -5.91
CA GLN A 545 2.74 -29.56 -5.70
C GLN A 545 1.87 -29.90 -4.48
N ALA A 546 1.87 -29.06 -3.44
CA ALA A 546 0.98 -29.24 -2.29
C ALA A 546 -0.46 -29.01 -2.74
N GLU A 547 -0.72 -27.92 -3.45
CA GLU A 547 -2.05 -27.61 -3.97
C GLU A 547 -2.55 -28.65 -4.96
N GLN A 548 -1.70 -29.11 -5.88
CA GLN A 548 -2.06 -30.19 -6.79
C GLN A 548 -2.49 -31.44 -6.04
N ARG A 549 -1.72 -31.86 -5.01
CA ARG A 549 -2.05 -33.02 -4.18
C ARG A 549 -3.36 -32.81 -3.42
N THR A 550 -3.59 -31.62 -2.88
CA THR A 550 -4.88 -31.27 -2.25
C THR A 550 -6.02 -31.43 -3.26
N LEU A 551 -5.94 -30.80 -4.44
CA LEU A 551 -7.00 -30.85 -5.44
C LEU A 551 -7.25 -32.29 -5.95
N GLN A 552 -6.20 -33.08 -6.18
CA GLN A 552 -6.33 -34.46 -6.67
C GLN A 552 -6.88 -35.43 -5.62
N SER A 553 -6.61 -35.19 -4.35
CA SER A 553 -7.04 -36.07 -3.25
C SER A 553 -8.34 -35.62 -2.58
N SER A 554 -8.84 -34.43 -2.91
CA SER A 554 -10.10 -33.88 -2.42
C SER A 554 -11.25 -34.21 -3.36
N PRO A 555 -12.45 -34.51 -2.84
CA PRO A 555 -13.63 -34.70 -3.67
C PRO A 555 -14.06 -33.38 -4.36
N GLY A 556 -14.74 -33.50 -5.50
CA GLY A 556 -15.33 -32.36 -6.21
C GLY A 556 -14.42 -31.66 -7.22
N PHE A 557 -13.16 -32.08 -7.36
CA PHE A 557 -12.25 -31.54 -8.37
C PHE A 557 -12.00 -32.53 -9.50
N ARG A 558 -12.02 -32.03 -10.74
CA ARG A 558 -11.69 -32.81 -11.94
C ARG A 558 -10.73 -32.03 -12.82
N ALA A 559 -9.53 -32.56 -13.05
CA ALA A 559 -8.61 -31.98 -14.03
C ALA A 559 -9.22 -32.11 -15.44
N VAL A 560 -9.33 -30.98 -16.14
CA VAL A 560 -9.94 -30.90 -17.48
C VAL A 560 -8.87 -30.90 -18.56
N ALA A 561 -7.90 -30.00 -18.43
CA ALA A 561 -6.86 -29.79 -19.42
C ALA A 561 -5.57 -29.33 -18.76
N THR A 562 -4.42 -29.63 -19.37
CA THR A 562 -3.13 -29.05 -19.01
C THR A 562 -2.46 -28.52 -20.26
N PHE A 563 -2.03 -27.26 -20.20
CA PHE A 563 -1.33 -26.56 -21.28
C PHE A 563 0.10 -26.26 -20.85
N GLY A 564 1.07 -26.36 -21.77
CA GLY A 564 2.49 -26.25 -21.43
C GLY A 564 3.07 -27.54 -20.83
N ARG A 565 4.31 -27.48 -20.32
CA ARG A 565 5.03 -28.65 -19.74
C ARG A 565 5.93 -28.24 -18.57
N GLY A 566 6.22 -29.19 -17.68
CA GLY A 566 7.12 -28.97 -16.54
C GLY A 566 6.64 -27.82 -15.65
N THR A 567 7.54 -26.90 -15.31
CA THR A 567 7.26 -25.70 -14.51
C THR A 567 6.49 -24.62 -15.28
N SER A 568 6.36 -24.72 -16.60
CA SER A 568 5.54 -23.78 -17.40
C SER A 568 4.08 -24.21 -17.55
N ALA A 569 3.72 -25.38 -17.00
CA ALA A 569 2.40 -25.97 -17.20
C ALA A 569 1.31 -25.28 -16.38
N LEU A 570 0.15 -25.12 -16.99
CA LEU A 570 -1.07 -24.59 -16.39
C LEU A 570 -2.15 -25.66 -16.47
N THR A 571 -2.69 -26.09 -15.34
CA THR A 571 -3.75 -27.12 -15.29
C THR A 571 -5.08 -26.50 -14.92
N VAL A 572 -6.10 -26.69 -15.76
CA VAL A 572 -7.47 -26.28 -15.49
C VAL A 572 -8.20 -27.40 -14.75
N TYR A 573 -8.77 -27.07 -13.59
CA TYR A 573 -9.67 -27.93 -12.83
C TYR A 573 -11.09 -27.39 -12.88
N ASP A 574 -12.04 -28.30 -13.02
CA ASP A 574 -13.46 -28.09 -12.83
C ASP A 574 -13.83 -28.40 -11.37
N VAL A 575 -14.55 -27.48 -10.73
CA VAL A 575 -15.04 -27.57 -9.35
C VAL A 575 -16.55 -27.89 -9.32
N GLY A 576 -17.21 -27.84 -10.48
CA GLY A 576 -18.67 -27.99 -10.63
C GLY A 576 -19.34 -26.75 -11.21
N THR A 577 -20.67 -26.74 -11.20
CA THR A 577 -21.48 -25.64 -11.74
C THR A 577 -21.79 -24.60 -10.67
N SER A 578 -21.78 -23.32 -11.05
CA SER A 578 -22.29 -22.27 -10.17
C SER A 578 -23.79 -22.50 -9.98
N PRO A 579 -24.30 -22.48 -8.73
CA PRO A 579 -25.73 -22.37 -8.52
C PRO A 579 -26.23 -21.16 -9.33
N ASP A 580 -27.19 -21.39 -10.23
CA ASP A 580 -28.09 -20.37 -10.75
C ASP A 580 -27.44 -19.12 -11.40
N LYS A 581 -26.31 -19.29 -12.08
CA LYS A 581 -25.66 -18.24 -12.90
C LYS A 581 -25.33 -16.95 -12.13
N GLY A 582 -24.84 -17.09 -10.89
CA GLY A 582 -24.26 -15.98 -10.11
C GLY A 582 -25.16 -15.41 -9.01
N ALA A 583 -26.36 -15.93 -8.83
CA ALA A 583 -27.22 -15.62 -7.68
C ALA A 583 -27.79 -16.90 -7.06
N SER A 584 -27.89 -16.96 -5.74
CA SER A 584 -28.51 -18.05 -4.99
C SER A 584 -29.73 -17.55 -4.23
N VAL A 585 -30.79 -18.35 -4.12
CA VAL A 585 -32.00 -17.96 -3.38
C VAL A 585 -32.23 -18.96 -2.26
N TYR A 586 -31.97 -18.51 -1.04
CA TYR A 586 -32.14 -19.30 0.16
C TYR A 586 -33.50 -18.99 0.78
N GLY A 587 -34.23 -20.02 1.20
CA GLY A 587 -35.43 -19.93 2.00
C GLY A 587 -35.16 -20.24 3.47
N GLY A 588 -36.10 -19.88 4.33
CA GLY A 588 -36.04 -20.18 5.76
C GLY A 588 -35.12 -19.25 6.55
N THR A 589 -34.87 -19.63 7.80
CA THR A 589 -34.03 -18.89 8.75
C THR A 589 -32.54 -19.11 8.45
N PRO A 590 -31.68 -18.10 8.68
CA PRO A 590 -30.25 -18.27 8.56
C PRO A 590 -29.72 -19.22 9.63
N LEU A 591 -28.55 -19.80 9.40
CA LEU A 591 -27.68 -20.22 10.49
C LEU A 591 -26.99 -18.96 11.04
N THR A 592 -27.18 -18.63 12.31
CA THR A 592 -26.49 -17.51 12.96
C THR A 592 -25.17 -17.96 13.58
N VAL A 593 -24.08 -17.24 13.28
CA VAL A 593 -22.72 -17.64 13.69
C VAL A 593 -21.99 -16.49 14.34
N ALA A 594 -21.53 -16.68 15.58
CA ALA A 594 -20.61 -15.76 16.24
C ALA A 594 -19.16 -16.11 15.83
N GLY A 595 -18.57 -15.27 14.99
CA GLY A 595 -17.24 -15.50 14.42
C GLY A 595 -17.00 -14.75 13.11
N GLY A 596 -15.99 -15.21 12.36
CA GLY A 596 -15.60 -14.66 11.07
C GLY A 596 -16.16 -15.43 9.86
N PRO A 597 -16.16 -14.81 8.66
CA PRO A 597 -16.60 -15.46 7.42
C PRO A 597 -15.76 -16.68 7.04
N GLU A 598 -14.51 -16.78 7.53
CA GLU A 598 -13.64 -17.96 7.36
C GLU A 598 -14.19 -19.25 7.98
N ALA A 599 -15.13 -19.16 8.94
CA ALA A 599 -15.78 -20.32 9.56
C ALA A 599 -16.58 -21.17 8.56
N LEU A 600 -16.92 -20.61 7.40
CA LEU A 600 -17.71 -21.25 6.36
C LEU A 600 -17.23 -22.67 6.01
N PHE A 601 -15.92 -22.85 5.81
CA PHE A 601 -15.36 -24.16 5.43
C PHE A 601 -15.41 -25.16 6.57
N ALA A 602 -15.17 -24.71 7.80
CA ALA A 602 -15.25 -25.55 9.00
C ALA A 602 -16.70 -25.98 9.28
N LEU A 603 -17.67 -25.09 9.09
CA LEU A 603 -19.10 -25.40 9.21
C LEU A 603 -19.57 -26.43 8.17
N TYR A 604 -19.06 -26.34 6.94
CA TYR A 604 -19.29 -27.37 5.92
C TYR A 604 -18.65 -28.71 6.30
N ALA A 605 -17.39 -28.70 6.74
CA ALA A 605 -16.69 -29.92 7.14
C ALA A 605 -17.36 -30.58 8.36
N ALA A 606 -17.91 -29.78 9.27
CA ALA A 606 -18.64 -30.23 10.45
C ALA A 606 -20.06 -30.73 10.14
N GLY A 607 -20.58 -30.47 8.94
CA GLY A 607 -21.98 -30.73 8.58
C GLY A 607 -22.98 -29.81 9.29
N ALA A 608 -22.52 -28.72 9.91
CA ALA A 608 -23.36 -27.73 10.60
C ALA A 608 -24.06 -26.76 9.63
N LEU A 609 -23.53 -26.62 8.41
CA LEU A 609 -24.11 -25.79 7.35
C LEU A 609 -24.47 -26.62 6.12
N SER A 610 -25.72 -26.56 5.69
CA SER A 610 -26.17 -27.15 4.42
C SER A 610 -25.83 -26.22 3.24
N PRO A 611 -25.53 -26.77 2.03
CA PRO A 611 -25.45 -25.98 0.79
C PRO A 611 -26.70 -25.14 0.50
N THR A 612 -27.87 -25.55 1.01
CA THR A 612 -29.16 -24.87 0.81
C THR A 612 -29.52 -23.88 1.91
N GLN A 613 -28.65 -23.67 2.90
CA GLN A 613 -28.88 -22.73 4.00
C GLN A 613 -27.97 -21.52 3.84
N TRP A 614 -28.49 -20.34 4.15
CA TRP A 614 -27.69 -19.12 4.20
C TRP A 614 -27.15 -18.89 5.61
N LEU A 615 -25.96 -18.30 5.70
CA LEU A 615 -25.30 -17.98 6.96
C LEU A 615 -25.41 -16.48 7.20
N ARG A 616 -25.58 -16.09 8.47
CA ARG A 616 -25.48 -14.71 8.93
C ARG A 616 -24.52 -14.65 10.11
N LEU A 617 -23.56 -13.73 10.06
CA LEU A 617 -22.72 -13.47 11.22
C LEU A 617 -23.52 -12.72 12.30
N ASP A 618 -23.35 -13.13 13.54
CA ASP A 618 -23.82 -12.43 14.74
C ASP A 618 -22.62 -11.78 15.42
N GLY A 619 -22.64 -10.45 15.50
CA GLY A 619 -21.60 -9.65 16.15
C GLY A 619 -21.96 -9.23 17.58
N SER A 620 -23.05 -9.74 18.16
CA SER A 620 -23.46 -9.38 19.52
C SER A 620 -22.73 -10.23 20.57
N PRO A 621 -22.07 -9.64 21.58
CA PRO A 621 -21.48 -10.39 22.69
C PRO A 621 -22.51 -11.13 23.56
N SER A 622 -23.77 -10.68 23.54
CA SER A 622 -24.91 -11.37 24.17
C SER A 622 -25.61 -12.38 23.24
N GLY A 623 -25.01 -12.70 22.09
CA GLY A 623 -25.69 -13.22 20.90
C GLY A 623 -26.37 -14.58 21.09
N ASP A 624 -27.63 -14.65 20.68
CA ASP A 624 -28.44 -15.86 20.47
C ASP A 624 -27.94 -16.65 19.23
N ALA A 625 -26.63 -16.68 18.97
CA ALA A 625 -26.05 -17.35 17.82
C ALA A 625 -26.27 -18.87 17.92
N ASP A 626 -26.62 -19.51 16.82
CA ASP A 626 -26.77 -20.97 16.76
C ASP A 626 -25.41 -21.67 16.99
N VAL A 627 -24.34 -21.07 16.46
CA VAL A 627 -22.97 -21.58 16.56
C VAL A 627 -22.01 -20.48 16.99
N VAL A 628 -21.31 -20.70 18.08
CA VAL A 628 -20.18 -19.88 18.53
C VAL A 628 -18.88 -20.51 18.03
N THR A 629 -17.95 -19.71 17.52
CA THR A 629 -16.70 -20.20 16.94
C THR A 629 -15.48 -19.56 17.58
N ASP A 630 -14.32 -20.21 17.46
CA ASP A 630 -13.01 -19.64 17.80
C ASP A 630 -12.31 -18.97 16.59
N THR A 631 -13.07 -18.62 15.55
CA THR A 631 -12.55 -17.89 14.39
C THR A 631 -12.48 -16.39 14.64
N MET A 632 -11.82 -15.64 13.75
CA MET A 632 -11.55 -14.21 13.93
C MET A 632 -10.82 -13.86 15.24
N PRO A 633 -9.69 -14.51 15.55
CA PRO A 633 -8.94 -14.20 16.77
C PRO A 633 -8.26 -12.83 16.68
N TRP A 634 -8.03 -12.20 17.84
CA TRP A 634 -7.30 -10.94 17.97
C TRP A 634 -5.83 -11.12 17.60
N ARG A 635 -5.39 -10.52 16.48
CA ARG A 635 -4.04 -10.69 15.92
C ARG A 635 -3.66 -9.53 15.00
N ALA A 636 -2.35 -9.30 14.84
CA ALA A 636 -1.83 -8.34 13.88
C ALA A 636 -1.82 -8.94 12.47
N TYR A 637 -2.06 -8.11 11.46
CA TYR A 637 -2.10 -8.49 10.05
C TYR A 637 -1.12 -7.65 9.21
N ASN A 638 -0.18 -8.32 8.55
CA ASN A 638 0.77 -7.73 7.62
C ASN A 638 0.34 -7.98 6.17
N ASN A 639 -0.25 -6.98 5.54
CA ASN A 639 -0.60 -7.01 4.12
C ASN A 639 0.64 -6.89 3.19
N GLY A 640 1.87 -6.77 3.71
CA GLY A 640 3.08 -6.70 2.90
C GLY A 640 3.56 -8.05 2.36
N VAL A 641 3.10 -9.16 2.94
CA VAL A 641 3.66 -10.51 2.71
C VAL A 641 2.60 -11.51 2.22
N PRO A 642 3.00 -12.69 1.68
CA PRO A 642 2.07 -13.77 1.38
C PRO A 642 1.22 -14.20 2.58
N THR A 643 -0.01 -14.68 2.33
CA THR A 643 -0.99 -15.07 3.36
C THR A 643 -0.42 -16.03 4.41
N ALA A 644 0.49 -16.92 4.03
CA ALA A 644 1.16 -17.86 4.92
C ALA A 644 2.00 -17.18 6.04
N PHE A 645 2.39 -15.93 5.85
CA PHE A 645 3.23 -15.14 6.75
C PHE A 645 2.52 -13.88 7.26
N ALA A 646 1.27 -13.66 6.84
CA ALA A 646 0.59 -12.37 7.00
C ALA A 646 -0.02 -12.15 8.39
N TYR A 647 -0.01 -13.16 9.27
CA TYR A 647 -0.68 -13.08 10.56
C TYR A 647 0.29 -13.36 11.71
N SER A 648 0.16 -12.56 12.78
CA SER A 648 0.77 -12.88 14.07
C SER A 648 0.05 -14.07 14.75
N PRO A 649 0.60 -14.60 15.86
CA PRO A 649 -0.17 -15.42 16.80
C PRO A 649 -1.35 -14.62 17.37
N VAL A 650 -2.26 -15.32 18.05
CA VAL A 650 -3.31 -14.71 18.85
C VAL A 650 -2.66 -13.90 19.98
N LEU A 651 -3.04 -12.64 20.10
CA LEU A 651 -2.54 -11.67 21.06
C LEU A 651 -3.49 -11.52 22.24
N THR A 652 -3.00 -10.94 23.34
CA THR A 652 -3.84 -10.60 24.50
C THR A 652 -4.76 -9.43 24.15
N ARG A 653 -5.88 -9.28 24.88
CA ARG A 653 -6.85 -8.19 24.64
C ARG A 653 -6.25 -6.80 24.83
N ASP A 654 -5.27 -6.69 25.72
CA ASP A 654 -4.59 -5.42 26.01
C ASP A 654 -3.50 -5.10 24.98
N ASP A 655 -3.17 -6.04 24.08
CA ASP A 655 -2.25 -5.76 22.98
C ASP A 655 -2.93 -4.87 21.94
N THR A 656 -2.33 -3.71 21.72
CA THR A 656 -2.86 -2.68 20.80
C THR A 656 -2.30 -2.79 19.40
N GLU A 657 -1.36 -3.71 19.12
CA GLU A 657 -0.77 -3.86 17.78
C GLU A 657 -1.84 -4.02 16.68
N PRO A 658 -2.90 -4.84 16.85
CA PRO A 658 -3.97 -4.97 15.85
C PRO A 658 -4.84 -3.72 15.67
N THR A 659 -4.61 -2.65 16.42
CA THR A 659 -5.29 -1.36 16.23
C THR A 659 -4.43 -0.38 15.42
N ARG A 660 -3.13 -0.66 15.27
CA ARG A 660 -2.17 0.22 14.58
C ARG A 660 -2.33 0.10 13.08
N ILE A 661 -2.31 1.23 12.40
CA ILE A 661 -2.39 1.28 10.93
C ILE A 661 -1.22 0.50 10.33
N GLY A 662 -1.49 -0.30 9.30
CA GLY A 662 -0.55 -1.25 8.73
C GLY A 662 -0.53 -2.63 9.42
N ALA A 663 -1.00 -2.73 10.67
CA ALA A 663 -1.11 -3.97 11.45
C ALA A 663 -2.56 -4.38 11.79
N LYS A 664 -3.55 -3.54 11.43
CA LYS A 664 -4.97 -3.82 11.66
C LYS A 664 -5.42 -5.10 10.96
N ASP A 665 -6.12 -5.97 11.68
CA ASP A 665 -6.80 -7.11 11.05
C ASP A 665 -8.02 -6.65 10.22
N LEU A 666 -8.41 -7.48 9.27
CA LEU A 666 -9.50 -7.24 8.33
C LEU A 666 -10.86 -7.37 9.05
N PRO A 667 -11.77 -6.38 8.90
CA PRO A 667 -13.13 -6.43 9.41
C PRO A 667 -13.85 -7.73 9.04
N PRO A 668 -14.76 -8.24 9.91
CA PRO A 668 -15.36 -7.56 11.05
C PRO A 668 -14.55 -7.57 12.36
N ALA A 669 -13.27 -7.96 12.35
CA ALA A 669 -12.37 -7.82 13.49
C ALA A 669 -12.19 -6.34 13.88
N THR A 670 -12.93 -5.88 14.91
CA THR A 670 -12.90 -4.46 15.34
C THR A 670 -12.68 -4.26 16.83
N ASP A 671 -13.17 -5.16 17.69
CA ASP A 671 -13.07 -5.04 19.14
C ASP A 671 -12.46 -6.31 19.76
N PRO A 672 -11.37 -6.23 20.55
CA PRO A 672 -10.79 -7.39 21.22
C PRO A 672 -11.72 -8.05 22.25
N ALA A 673 -12.72 -7.33 22.78
CA ALA A 673 -13.69 -7.89 23.72
C ALA A 673 -14.60 -8.94 23.08
N ASP A 674 -14.85 -8.81 21.78
CA ASP A 674 -15.75 -9.69 21.01
C ASP A 674 -14.99 -10.78 20.23
N GLN A 675 -13.67 -10.88 20.40
CA GLN A 675 -12.81 -11.77 19.62
C GLN A 675 -12.08 -12.78 20.50
N PRO A 676 -11.82 -14.00 20.00
CA PRO A 676 -10.92 -14.92 20.67
C PRO A 676 -9.56 -14.27 20.91
N ALA A 677 -9.11 -14.26 22.15
CA ALA A 677 -7.88 -13.58 22.55
C ALA A 677 -7.07 -14.46 23.50
N ARG A 678 -5.77 -14.20 23.59
CA ARG A 678 -4.90 -14.94 24.50
C ARG A 678 -5.09 -14.48 25.94
N GLU A 679 -5.16 -15.43 26.84
CA GLU A 679 -5.03 -15.24 28.28
C GLU A 679 -3.82 -16.00 28.80
N TRP A 680 -3.08 -15.36 29.71
CA TRP A 680 -1.94 -15.97 30.35
C TRP A 680 -2.37 -16.79 31.57
N ILE A 681 -1.77 -17.96 31.76
CA ILE A 681 -1.94 -18.80 32.94
C ILE A 681 -0.73 -18.59 33.85
N GLY A 682 -0.98 -18.17 35.10
CA GLY A 682 0.06 -17.91 36.09
C GLY A 682 0.82 -16.58 35.89
N TRP A 683 0.64 -15.91 34.75
CA TRP A 683 1.13 -14.56 34.49
C TRP A 683 -0.02 -13.55 34.44
N THR A 684 0.29 -12.30 34.76
CA THR A 684 -0.57 -11.14 34.49
C THR A 684 -0.22 -10.52 33.13
N ASP A 685 1.06 -10.54 32.74
CA ASP A 685 1.53 -10.03 31.47
C ASP A 685 2.85 -10.71 31.09
N VAL A 686 3.11 -10.85 29.79
CA VAL A 686 4.39 -11.35 29.26
C VAL A 686 4.80 -10.46 28.11
N GLN A 687 6.00 -9.91 28.21
CA GLN A 687 6.63 -9.08 27.19
C GLN A 687 7.95 -9.67 26.77
N VAL A 688 8.31 -9.45 25.51
CA VAL A 688 9.59 -9.87 24.93
C VAL A 688 10.22 -8.72 24.18
N SER A 689 11.55 -8.72 24.07
CA SER A 689 12.30 -7.68 23.36
C SER A 689 11.99 -7.63 21.87
N SER A 690 11.78 -8.81 21.27
CA SER A 690 11.43 -9.04 19.88
C SER A 690 10.86 -10.45 19.75
N SER A 691 10.20 -10.75 18.64
CA SER A 691 9.57 -12.05 18.39
C SER A 691 9.72 -12.43 16.92
N ALA A 692 10.17 -13.65 16.63
CA ALA A 692 10.19 -14.21 15.28
C ALA A 692 8.78 -14.63 14.79
N ALA A 693 7.77 -14.52 15.67
CA ALA A 693 6.36 -14.67 15.31
C ALA A 693 5.67 -13.34 14.94
N ASP A 694 6.35 -12.20 15.07
CA ASP A 694 5.84 -10.92 14.59
C ASP A 694 5.93 -10.89 13.04
N PRO A 695 4.82 -10.77 12.30
CA PRO A 695 4.85 -10.77 10.84
C PRO A 695 5.58 -9.56 10.24
N PHE A 696 5.97 -8.57 11.05
CA PHE A 696 6.80 -7.42 10.65
C PHE A 696 8.29 -7.56 11.04
N ALA A 697 8.67 -8.67 11.70
CA ALA A 697 10.05 -8.92 12.11
C ALA A 697 11.02 -8.99 10.92
N ALA A 698 12.27 -8.57 11.14
CA ALA A 698 13.34 -8.76 10.15
C ALA A 698 13.57 -10.25 9.86
N HIS A 699 13.36 -11.10 10.87
CA HIS A 699 13.43 -12.55 10.76
C HIS A 699 12.16 -13.21 11.29
N TYR A 700 11.18 -13.38 10.42
CA TYR A 700 9.97 -14.15 10.71
C TYR A 700 10.21 -15.65 10.48
N LEU A 701 9.93 -16.48 11.49
CA LEU A 701 10.07 -17.94 11.41
C LEU A 701 8.70 -18.65 11.44
N GLY A 702 7.71 -18.06 12.11
CA GLY A 702 6.36 -18.62 12.17
C GLY A 702 5.60 -18.22 13.43
N VAL A 703 4.28 -18.41 13.43
CA VAL A 703 3.43 -18.07 14.60
C VAL A 703 3.73 -18.92 15.84
N ARG A 704 4.46 -20.04 15.71
CA ARG A 704 4.87 -20.88 16.84
C ARG A 704 6.17 -20.41 17.49
N ASP A 705 6.77 -19.32 17.02
CA ASP A 705 8.03 -18.80 17.55
C ASP A 705 7.85 -17.58 18.48
N GLY A 706 6.64 -17.44 19.04
CA GLY A 706 6.22 -16.34 19.89
C GLY A 706 6.40 -16.59 21.39
N ALA A 707 6.11 -15.58 22.22
CA ALA A 707 6.31 -15.65 23.68
C ALA A 707 5.57 -16.81 24.37
N ALA A 708 4.39 -17.19 23.86
CA ALA A 708 3.58 -18.26 24.44
C ALA A 708 4.26 -19.63 24.38
N SER A 709 5.09 -19.84 23.37
CA SER A 709 5.85 -21.08 23.15
C SER A 709 6.94 -21.32 24.17
N ALA A 710 7.27 -20.34 25.03
CA ALA A 710 8.18 -20.55 26.15
C ALA A 710 7.49 -21.23 27.36
N PHE A 711 6.18 -21.49 27.28
CA PHE A 711 5.36 -21.97 28.39
C PHE A 711 4.32 -23.03 27.98
N ASP A 712 4.44 -23.61 26.79
CA ASP A 712 3.43 -24.55 26.26
C ASP A 712 3.73 -26.02 26.65
N GLY A 713 4.92 -26.28 27.21
CA GLY A 713 5.35 -27.61 27.64
C GLY A 713 5.87 -28.48 26.48
N ASP A 714 6.05 -27.92 25.29
CA ASP A 714 6.56 -28.59 24.10
C ASP A 714 8.05 -28.21 23.90
N ASN A 715 8.92 -29.21 23.85
CA ASN A 715 10.37 -28.95 23.70
C ASN A 715 10.76 -28.63 22.25
N ASP A 716 9.83 -28.82 21.29
CA ASP A 716 10.03 -28.56 19.88
C ASP A 716 9.64 -27.13 19.48
N THR A 717 8.95 -26.40 20.37
CA THR A 717 8.63 -24.97 20.21
C THR A 717 9.54 -24.11 21.08
N ALA A 718 9.61 -22.82 20.74
CA ALA A 718 10.35 -21.84 21.53
C ALA A 718 9.87 -20.42 21.24
N TRP A 719 10.02 -19.52 22.20
CA TRP A 719 10.10 -18.10 21.87
C TRP A 719 11.46 -17.82 21.22
N LEU A 720 11.46 -17.21 20.04
CA LEU A 720 12.66 -16.80 19.31
C LEU A 720 12.66 -15.30 19.02
N THR A 721 13.84 -14.68 18.98
CA THR A 721 14.01 -13.25 18.63
C THR A 721 13.92 -13.03 17.12
N GLY A 722 13.24 -11.96 16.69
CA GLY A 722 13.05 -11.62 15.27
C GLY A 722 13.88 -10.43 14.76
N ASP A 723 14.75 -9.84 15.58
CA ASP A 723 15.45 -8.57 15.30
C ASP A 723 16.98 -8.69 15.22
N HIS A 724 17.51 -9.91 15.32
CA HIS A 724 18.95 -10.21 15.25
C HIS A 724 19.83 -9.47 16.27
N ARG A 725 19.26 -8.94 17.36
CA ARG A 725 20.04 -8.21 18.35
C ARG A 725 20.89 -9.17 19.20
N PRO A 726 22.13 -8.77 19.57
CA PRO A 726 23.02 -9.62 20.38
C PRO A 726 22.57 -9.77 21.83
N SER A 727 21.50 -9.09 22.23
CA SER A 727 20.87 -9.25 23.54
C SER A 727 19.37 -9.25 23.39
N ALA A 728 18.71 -10.12 24.15
CA ALA A 728 17.26 -10.24 24.15
C ALA A 728 16.75 -10.39 25.58
N TRP A 729 15.47 -10.13 25.79
CA TRP A 729 14.84 -10.34 27.09
C TRP A 729 13.41 -10.84 26.96
N LEU A 730 13.01 -11.70 27.90
CA LEU A 730 11.64 -12.12 28.16
C LEU A 730 11.31 -11.71 29.59
N ARG A 731 10.20 -10.98 29.77
CA ARG A 731 9.74 -10.51 31.07
C ARG A 731 8.32 -10.97 31.33
N GLY A 732 8.12 -11.77 32.36
CA GLY A 732 6.81 -12.13 32.88
C GLY A 732 6.48 -11.33 34.14
N THR A 733 5.29 -10.77 34.21
CA THR A 733 4.69 -10.15 35.41
C THR A 733 3.71 -11.15 36.01
N LEU A 734 3.71 -11.30 37.33
CA LEU A 734 2.91 -12.30 38.04
C LEU A 734 2.36 -11.74 39.35
N PRO A 735 1.29 -12.33 39.92
CA PRO A 735 0.88 -12.07 41.28
C PRO A 735 2.05 -12.28 42.26
N ARG A 736 2.02 -11.63 43.43
CA ARG A 736 3.09 -11.79 44.44
C ARG A 736 3.33 -13.28 44.73
N THR A 737 4.52 -13.75 44.37
CA THR A 737 4.89 -15.16 44.43
C THR A 737 6.31 -15.28 44.97
N THR A 738 6.52 -16.26 45.85
CA THR A 738 7.86 -16.63 46.31
C THR A 738 8.55 -17.49 45.25
N ILE A 739 9.73 -17.07 44.79
CA ILE A 739 10.50 -17.74 43.74
C ILE A 739 11.86 -18.14 44.29
N SER A 740 12.08 -19.44 44.48
CA SER A 740 13.37 -19.99 44.91
C SER A 740 14.34 -20.14 43.74
N GLU A 741 13.84 -20.63 42.60
CA GLU A 741 14.63 -20.91 41.40
C GLU A 741 13.83 -20.66 40.13
N VAL A 742 14.54 -20.43 39.02
CA VAL A 742 13.99 -20.37 37.67
C VAL A 742 14.62 -21.49 36.84
N ARG A 743 13.80 -22.34 36.23
CA ARG A 743 14.26 -23.40 35.32
C ARG A 743 14.03 -22.97 33.88
N LEU A 744 15.08 -23.04 33.08
CA LEU A 744 15.06 -22.65 31.67
C LEU A 744 15.55 -23.79 30.79
N ARG A 745 14.91 -23.94 29.64
CA ARG A 745 15.45 -24.61 28.47
C ARG A 745 15.63 -23.56 27.39
N LEU A 746 16.88 -23.31 27.03
CA LEU A 746 17.26 -22.37 25.98
C LEU A 746 17.00 -22.96 24.61
N ALA A 747 16.55 -22.12 23.68
CA ALA A 747 16.46 -22.49 22.27
C ALA A 747 17.88 -22.67 21.70
N GLY A 748 18.08 -23.73 20.94
CA GLY A 748 19.35 -24.03 20.29
C GLY A 748 19.19 -24.33 18.81
N PRO A 749 20.19 -24.96 18.16
CA PRO A 749 20.16 -25.20 16.72
C PRO A 749 18.96 -26.02 16.23
N ALA A 750 18.38 -26.88 17.08
CA ALA A 750 17.17 -27.63 16.76
C ALA A 750 15.95 -26.73 16.53
N GLN A 751 15.91 -25.55 17.14
CA GLN A 751 14.88 -24.53 16.98
C GLN A 751 15.36 -23.36 16.11
N HIS A 752 16.41 -23.54 15.29
CA HIS A 752 16.99 -22.47 14.47
C HIS A 752 17.57 -21.28 15.26
N ALA A 753 18.00 -21.52 16.51
CA ALA A 753 18.64 -20.51 17.37
C ALA A 753 20.09 -20.88 17.71
N ILE A 754 20.85 -19.92 18.22
CA ILE A 754 22.14 -20.18 18.86
C ILE A 754 21.98 -20.14 20.38
N LEU A 755 22.78 -20.94 21.09
CA LEU A 755 22.83 -20.85 22.54
C LEU A 755 23.47 -19.51 22.95
N PRO A 756 22.84 -18.74 23.87
CA PRO A 756 23.46 -17.54 24.42
C PRO A 756 24.74 -17.90 25.18
N ALA A 757 25.69 -16.97 25.26
CA ALA A 757 26.89 -17.12 26.09
C ALA A 757 26.61 -16.84 27.57
N THR A 758 25.68 -15.92 27.85
CA THR A 758 25.29 -15.55 29.21
C THR A 758 23.77 -15.44 29.32
N VAL A 759 23.22 -15.92 30.42
CA VAL A 759 21.82 -15.70 30.83
C VAL A 759 21.80 -14.93 32.14
N GLN A 760 20.98 -13.89 32.23
CA GLN A 760 20.69 -13.19 33.48
C GLN A 760 19.23 -13.35 33.86
N VAL A 761 18.96 -13.65 35.12
CA VAL A 761 17.60 -13.67 35.68
C VAL A 761 17.49 -12.55 36.70
N VAL A 762 16.51 -11.68 36.48
CA VAL A 762 16.17 -10.57 37.39
C VAL A 762 14.84 -10.87 38.07
N THR A 763 14.82 -10.93 39.40
CA THR A 763 13.60 -11.12 40.20
C THR A 763 13.74 -10.48 41.58
N GLY A 764 12.68 -9.87 42.10
CA GLY A 764 12.69 -9.21 43.42
C GLY A 764 13.78 -8.14 43.57
N GLY A 765 14.18 -7.48 42.48
CA GLY A 765 15.28 -6.51 42.44
C GLY A 765 16.69 -7.12 42.45
N ARG A 766 16.83 -8.46 42.49
CA ARG A 766 18.09 -9.18 42.44
C ARG A 766 18.37 -9.66 41.02
N THR A 767 19.63 -9.63 40.62
CA THR A 767 20.08 -10.17 39.32
C THR A 767 21.05 -11.31 39.56
N VAL A 768 20.81 -12.46 38.94
CA VAL A 768 21.71 -13.62 38.94
C VAL A 768 22.16 -13.87 37.51
N SER A 769 23.48 -13.93 37.29
CA SER A 769 24.08 -14.15 35.97
C SER A 769 24.73 -15.53 35.93
N VAL A 770 24.47 -16.27 34.85
CA VAL A 770 25.01 -17.62 34.63
C VAL A 770 25.63 -17.67 33.22
N ALA A 771 26.87 -18.13 33.14
CA ALA A 771 27.51 -18.43 31.86
C ALA A 771 26.99 -19.78 31.35
N VAL A 772 26.76 -19.87 30.03
CA VAL A 772 26.22 -21.08 29.39
C VAL A 772 27.39 -21.90 28.84
N ASP A 773 27.57 -23.11 29.35
CA ASP A 773 28.66 -24.04 29.03
C ASP A 773 28.28 -25.04 27.91
N GLY A 774 27.43 -24.60 26.97
CA GLY A 774 26.90 -25.45 25.89
C GLY A 774 25.69 -26.32 26.28
N ARG A 775 25.27 -26.32 27.56
CA ARG A 775 24.03 -26.94 28.01
C ARG A 775 22.82 -26.05 27.69
N SER A 776 21.76 -26.64 27.15
CA SER A 776 20.50 -25.91 26.90
C SER A 776 19.60 -25.82 28.12
N THR A 777 19.77 -26.68 29.13
CA THR A 777 18.95 -26.65 30.35
C THR A 777 19.71 -26.01 31.50
N LEU A 778 19.10 -25.01 32.12
CA LEU A 778 19.63 -24.26 33.26
C LEU A 778 18.65 -24.28 34.43
N THR A 779 19.18 -24.33 35.64
CA THR A 779 18.41 -24.12 36.88
C THR A 779 19.13 -23.05 37.69
N ILE A 780 18.48 -21.91 37.87
CA ILE A 780 19.09 -20.68 38.38
C ILE A 780 18.47 -20.34 39.74
N PRO A 781 19.19 -20.48 40.86
CA PRO A 781 18.68 -20.11 42.18
C PRO A 781 18.65 -18.59 42.33
N VAL A 782 17.51 -18.04 42.74
CA VAL A 782 17.27 -16.58 42.83
C VAL A 782 16.76 -16.13 44.20
N HIS A 783 16.19 -17.04 45.00
CA HIS A 783 15.70 -16.83 46.38
C HIS A 783 15.06 -15.46 46.62
N ALA A 784 13.96 -15.18 45.93
CA ALA A 784 13.11 -14.00 46.12
C ALA A 784 11.84 -14.37 46.90
N SER A 785 11.63 -13.75 48.07
CA SER A 785 10.45 -14.01 48.91
C SER A 785 9.17 -13.38 48.37
N ASP A 786 9.28 -12.21 47.71
CA ASP A 786 8.17 -11.42 47.16
C ASP A 786 8.49 -10.91 45.74
N ALA A 787 8.36 -11.77 44.73
CA ALA A 787 8.53 -11.39 43.34
C ALA A 787 7.19 -11.08 42.67
N THR A 788 7.14 -9.97 41.92
CA THR A 788 6.02 -9.61 41.04
C THR A 788 6.40 -9.64 39.55
N SER A 789 7.69 -9.86 39.25
CA SER A 789 8.18 -10.05 37.89
C SER A 789 9.42 -10.92 37.87
N VAL A 790 9.60 -11.63 36.76
CA VAL A 790 10.81 -12.36 36.40
C VAL A 790 11.23 -11.92 35.01
N GLU A 791 12.46 -11.46 34.86
CA GLU A 791 13.03 -11.07 33.57
C GLU A 791 14.24 -11.96 33.26
N VAL A 792 14.20 -12.67 32.15
CA VAL A 792 15.30 -13.48 31.62
C VAL A 792 15.95 -12.69 30.48
N ARG A 793 17.23 -12.36 30.63
CA ARG A 793 18.04 -11.71 29.59
C ARG A 793 19.02 -12.70 28.99
N LEU A 794 19.08 -12.73 27.67
CA LEU A 794 19.96 -13.58 26.89
C LEU A 794 21.01 -12.70 26.21
N TYR A 795 22.27 -13.14 26.22
CA TYR A 795 23.37 -12.45 25.55
C TYR A 795 24.06 -13.41 24.59
N ALA A 796 24.10 -13.05 23.30
CA ALA A 796 24.78 -13.81 22.28
C ALA A 796 26.30 -13.89 22.56
N PRO A 797 26.98 -14.93 22.07
CA PRO A 797 28.45 -14.96 22.03
C PRO A 797 29.02 -13.73 21.30
N ALA A 798 30.17 -13.24 21.78
CA ALA A 798 30.85 -12.12 21.14
C ALA A 798 31.20 -12.44 19.68
N GLY A 799 30.86 -11.52 18.77
CA GLY A 799 31.11 -11.70 17.32
C GLY A 799 30.05 -12.54 16.59
N ALA A 800 28.95 -12.94 17.25
CA ALA A 800 27.83 -13.56 16.55
C ALA A 800 27.26 -12.60 15.47
N ILE A 801 27.04 -13.14 14.27
CA ILE A 801 26.44 -12.42 13.15
C ILE A 801 24.97 -12.85 13.08
N ASP A 802 24.08 -11.87 13.06
CA ASP A 802 22.62 -12.03 13.02
C ASP A 802 22.05 -13.06 14.00
N PRO A 803 22.43 -13.01 15.30
CA PRO A 803 22.07 -14.04 16.27
C PRO A 803 20.54 -14.14 16.45
N VAL A 804 20.03 -15.37 16.44
CA VAL A 804 18.70 -15.70 16.93
C VAL A 804 18.85 -16.34 18.30
N LEU A 805 18.26 -15.73 19.32
CA LEU A 805 18.25 -16.21 20.70
C LEU A 805 16.82 -16.61 21.08
N GLY A 806 16.67 -17.45 22.11
CA GLY A 806 15.34 -17.85 22.54
C GLY A 806 15.29 -18.73 23.78
N VAL A 807 14.06 -18.95 24.25
CA VAL A 807 13.73 -19.84 25.36
C VAL A 807 12.69 -20.83 24.86
N ALA A 808 13.06 -22.11 24.88
CA ALA A 808 12.15 -23.21 24.56
C ALA A 808 11.15 -23.42 25.70
N GLU A 809 11.61 -23.47 26.95
CA GLU A 809 10.73 -23.67 28.10
C GLU A 809 11.20 -22.86 29.31
N MET A 810 10.25 -22.28 30.03
CA MET A 810 10.49 -21.60 31.31
C MET A 810 9.48 -22.09 32.36
N SER A 811 9.99 -22.54 33.50
CA SER A 811 9.15 -22.95 34.64
C SER A 811 9.62 -22.34 35.95
N LEU A 812 8.63 -22.04 36.80
CA LEU A 812 8.80 -21.60 38.18
C LEU A 812 8.21 -22.71 39.07
N PRO A 813 9.03 -23.41 39.87
CA PRO A 813 8.51 -24.48 40.72
C PRO A 813 7.39 -24.01 41.64
N GLY A 814 6.30 -24.76 41.69
CA GLY A 814 5.10 -24.41 42.47
C GLY A 814 4.13 -23.47 41.76
N THR A 815 4.46 -22.96 40.57
CA THR A 815 3.57 -22.11 39.77
C THR A 815 3.28 -22.78 38.43
N ARG A 816 2.00 -22.88 38.07
CA ARG A 816 1.59 -23.33 36.73
C ARG A 816 1.63 -22.15 35.78
N LEU A 817 2.54 -22.20 34.82
CA LEU A 817 2.68 -21.21 33.75
C LEU A 817 2.08 -21.76 32.46
N GLY A 818 1.61 -20.87 31.58
CA GLY A 818 1.11 -21.23 30.26
C GLY A 818 0.29 -20.12 29.63
N SER A 819 -0.43 -20.46 28.56
CA SER A 819 -1.46 -19.59 27.98
C SER A 819 -2.63 -20.42 27.45
N VAL A 820 -3.75 -19.75 27.21
CA VAL A 820 -4.94 -20.32 26.58
C VAL A 820 -5.58 -19.25 25.69
N ILE A 821 -6.31 -19.68 24.66
CA ILE A 821 -7.14 -18.78 23.86
C ILE A 821 -8.55 -18.80 24.44
N ASP A 822 -8.99 -17.66 24.95
CA ASP A 822 -10.33 -17.46 25.50
C ASP A 822 -11.30 -17.07 24.39
N VAL A 823 -12.44 -17.76 24.32
CA VAL A 823 -13.57 -17.44 23.45
C VAL A 823 -14.56 -16.62 24.28
N PRO A 824 -14.70 -15.31 24.04
CA PRO A 824 -15.40 -14.41 24.96
C PRO A 824 -16.91 -14.61 24.99
N GLN A 825 -17.49 -15.20 23.93
CA GLN A 825 -18.93 -15.40 23.85
C GLN A 825 -19.41 -16.42 24.88
N GLN A 826 -20.53 -16.09 25.51
CA GLN A 826 -21.25 -17.02 26.38
C GLN A 826 -21.95 -18.09 25.55
N VAL A 827 -21.82 -19.36 25.96
CA VAL A 827 -22.39 -20.51 25.26
C VAL A 827 -23.38 -21.22 26.18
N ASP A 828 -24.64 -21.35 25.76
CA ASP A 828 -25.61 -22.26 26.36
C ASP A 828 -25.50 -23.62 25.63
N PRO A 829 -24.77 -24.61 26.17
CA PRO A 829 -24.55 -25.89 25.47
C PRO A 829 -25.83 -26.70 25.25
N ALA A 830 -26.96 -26.32 25.89
CA ALA A 830 -28.26 -26.92 25.66
C ALA A 830 -28.97 -26.39 24.40
N LYS A 831 -28.56 -25.23 23.88
CA LYS A 831 -29.21 -24.54 22.75
C LYS A 831 -28.27 -24.20 21.60
N GLN A 832 -26.99 -24.04 21.90
CA GLN A 832 -25.98 -23.55 20.98
C GLN A 832 -24.88 -24.60 20.81
N ALA A 833 -24.21 -24.54 19.65
CA ALA A 833 -23.00 -25.29 19.41
C ALA A 833 -21.75 -24.42 19.55
N LEU A 834 -20.66 -25.07 19.94
CA LEU A 834 -19.32 -24.50 19.94
C LEU A 834 -18.50 -25.21 18.84
N LEU A 835 -18.06 -24.45 17.84
CA LEU A 835 -17.16 -24.91 16.79
C LEU A 835 -15.74 -24.44 17.08
N LEU A 836 -14.86 -25.38 17.41
CA LEU A 836 -13.44 -25.13 17.63
C LEU A 836 -12.63 -25.57 16.40
N THR A 837 -11.67 -24.77 16.00
CA THR A 837 -10.84 -24.99 14.80
C THR A 837 -9.36 -24.94 15.14
N ARG A 838 -8.55 -25.76 14.45
CA ARG A 838 -7.10 -25.69 14.59
C ARG A 838 -6.58 -24.36 14.03
N LEU A 839 -5.91 -23.60 14.89
CA LEU A 839 -5.07 -22.46 14.53
C LEU A 839 -3.64 -22.93 14.21
N PRO A 840 -2.87 -22.20 13.40
CA PRO A 840 -1.51 -22.60 13.03
C PRO A 840 -0.54 -22.65 14.23
N GLU A 841 -0.87 -21.97 15.32
CA GLU A 841 -0.10 -21.99 16.57
C GLU A 841 -0.45 -23.16 17.51
N ASP A 842 -1.55 -23.88 17.27
CA ASP A 842 -1.92 -25.00 18.13
C ASP A 842 -0.92 -26.15 17.98
N GLY A 843 -0.56 -26.76 19.13
CA GLY A 843 0.24 -27.97 19.18
C GLY A 843 -0.54 -29.24 18.83
N ALA A 844 -0.19 -30.35 19.51
CA ALA A 844 -0.83 -31.65 19.29
C ALA A 844 -2.31 -31.67 19.70
N SER A 845 -2.68 -30.86 20.69
CA SER A 845 -4.05 -30.70 21.21
C SER A 845 -4.65 -29.34 20.81
N LEU A 846 -5.99 -29.26 20.82
CA LEU A 846 -6.71 -27.99 20.74
C LEU A 846 -7.17 -27.60 22.14
N THR A 847 -6.75 -26.42 22.62
CA THR A 847 -7.11 -25.94 23.96
C THR A 847 -7.71 -24.55 23.89
N ARG A 848 -8.92 -24.40 24.45
CA ARG A 848 -9.66 -23.14 24.51
C ARG A 848 -10.29 -22.94 25.88
N GLN A 849 -10.39 -21.70 26.32
CA GLN A 849 -11.20 -21.30 27.45
C GLN A 849 -12.54 -20.79 26.93
N VAL A 850 -13.63 -21.21 27.58
CA VAL A 850 -15.00 -20.93 27.14
C VAL A 850 -15.90 -20.66 28.34
N HIS A 851 -16.94 -19.84 28.13
CA HIS A 851 -17.89 -19.45 29.19
C HIS A 851 -19.24 -20.14 28.99
N LEU A 852 -19.53 -21.17 29.80
CA LEU A 852 -20.77 -21.94 29.66
C LEU A 852 -21.86 -21.41 30.60
N THR A 853 -23.04 -21.06 30.09
CA THR A 853 -24.10 -20.39 30.92
C THR A 853 -25.08 -21.36 31.58
N SER A 854 -25.18 -22.59 31.08
CA SER A 854 -26.11 -23.60 31.60
C SER A 854 -25.41 -24.93 31.88
N ALA A 855 -26.00 -25.73 32.77
CA ALA A 855 -25.56 -27.10 33.08
C ALA A 855 -25.94 -28.13 31.99
N GLY A 856 -26.00 -27.71 30.72
CA GLY A 856 -26.34 -28.58 29.58
C GLY A 856 -25.32 -29.70 29.34
N SER A 857 -25.67 -30.66 28.49
CA SER A 857 -24.79 -31.78 28.17
C SER A 857 -23.75 -31.38 27.12
N LEU A 858 -22.47 -31.35 27.49
CA LEU A 858 -21.38 -31.02 26.58
C LEU A 858 -20.87 -32.28 25.87
N GLY A 859 -21.64 -32.86 24.97
CA GLY A 859 -21.21 -33.92 24.04
C GLY A 859 -20.77 -33.35 22.68
N GLY A 860 -20.11 -34.14 21.84
CA GLY A 860 -19.73 -33.62 20.53
C GLY A 860 -19.03 -34.56 19.57
N THR A 861 -18.76 -34.01 18.39
CA THR A 861 -18.01 -34.65 17.31
C THR A 861 -16.68 -33.95 17.11
N VAL A 862 -15.61 -34.71 16.91
CA VAL A 862 -14.27 -34.22 16.62
C VAL A 862 -13.81 -34.82 15.30
N TRP A 863 -13.25 -34.01 14.40
CA TRP A 863 -12.63 -34.48 13.17
C TRP A 863 -11.11 -34.52 13.39
N LEU A 864 -10.55 -35.72 13.32
CA LEU A 864 -9.14 -36.00 13.53
C LEU A 864 -8.48 -36.23 12.18
N ARG A 865 -7.25 -35.74 11.99
CA ARG A 865 -6.44 -36.11 10.83
C ARG A 865 -5.53 -37.26 11.19
N ALA A 866 -5.53 -38.31 10.39
CA ALA A 866 -4.71 -39.49 10.61
C ALA A 866 -3.37 -39.42 9.88
N THR A 867 -2.31 -39.86 10.55
CA THR A 867 -0.95 -39.95 9.99
C THR A 867 -0.58 -41.36 9.51
N GLY A 868 -1.50 -42.33 9.59
CA GLY A 868 -1.36 -43.67 9.01
C GLY A 868 -1.59 -44.84 9.98
N ALA A 869 -1.91 -44.57 11.24
CA ALA A 869 -2.23 -45.64 12.20
C ALA A 869 -3.65 -46.19 11.99
N ALA A 870 -3.79 -47.52 12.03
CA ALA A 870 -5.08 -48.17 12.18
C ALA A 870 -5.55 -47.98 13.63
N VAL A 871 -6.64 -47.23 13.82
CA VAL A 871 -7.18 -46.93 15.15
C VAL A 871 -8.47 -47.71 15.35
N PRO A 872 -8.60 -48.50 16.43
CA PRO A 872 -9.83 -49.23 16.74
C PRO A 872 -11.02 -48.27 16.92
N ALA A 873 -12.22 -48.69 16.50
CA ALA A 873 -13.46 -47.95 16.75
C ALA A 873 -14.01 -48.15 18.19
N THR A 874 -13.14 -48.50 19.14
CA THR A 874 -13.50 -48.72 20.55
C THR A 874 -13.45 -47.41 21.33
N CYS A 875 -14.15 -47.36 22.45
CA CYS A 875 -14.14 -46.19 23.31
C CYS A 875 -12.73 -45.84 23.83
N GLY A 876 -12.36 -44.56 23.74
CA GLY A 876 -11.07 -44.03 24.17
C GLY A 876 -9.93 -44.21 23.16
N ALA A 877 -10.11 -45.02 22.13
CA ALA A 877 -9.05 -45.32 21.16
C ALA A 877 -8.74 -44.14 20.22
N ALA A 878 -9.69 -43.21 20.03
CA ALA A 878 -9.50 -42.05 19.16
C ALA A 878 -8.88 -40.84 19.88
N GLY A 879 -8.80 -40.87 21.21
CA GLY A 879 -8.38 -39.76 22.06
C GLY A 879 -9.45 -39.37 23.07
N GLU A 880 -9.41 -38.14 23.57
CA GLU A 880 -10.33 -37.64 24.59
C GLU A 880 -10.58 -36.13 24.49
N ILE A 881 -11.74 -35.69 25.00
CA ILE A 881 -12.01 -34.30 25.36
C ILE A 881 -11.91 -34.20 26.87
N THR A 882 -11.14 -33.25 27.38
CA THR A 882 -11.08 -32.95 28.81
C THR A 882 -11.63 -31.57 29.08
N VAL A 883 -12.48 -31.45 30.10
CA VAL A 883 -13.07 -30.20 30.53
C VAL A 883 -12.59 -29.93 31.95
N ARG A 884 -11.91 -28.80 32.14
CA ARG A 884 -11.37 -28.38 33.43
C ARG A 884 -12.13 -27.15 33.94
N SER A 885 -12.56 -27.17 35.19
CA SER A 885 -13.13 -26.02 35.89
C SER A 885 -12.04 -25.15 36.54
N ALA A 886 -12.42 -23.93 36.90
CA ALA A 886 -11.53 -22.97 37.56
C ALA A 886 -10.95 -23.48 38.90
N ASP A 887 -11.70 -24.32 39.63
CA ASP A 887 -11.25 -24.98 40.87
C ASP A 887 -10.36 -26.22 40.63
N GLY A 888 -10.09 -26.55 39.36
CA GLY A 888 -9.20 -27.64 38.95
C GLY A 888 -9.87 -29.01 38.77
N ALA A 889 -11.18 -29.13 39.00
CA ALA A 889 -11.88 -30.39 38.73
C ALA A 889 -11.80 -30.74 37.23
N LEU A 890 -11.50 -32.00 36.93
CA LEU A 890 -11.26 -32.48 35.58
C LEU A 890 -12.27 -33.56 35.20
N THR A 891 -13.01 -33.29 34.15
CA THR A 891 -13.94 -34.23 33.53
C THR A 891 -13.32 -34.75 32.23
N ARG A 892 -13.33 -36.07 32.02
CA ARG A 892 -12.80 -36.70 30.81
C ARG A 892 -13.89 -37.36 29.99
N MET A 893 -13.81 -37.21 28.69
CA MET A 893 -14.78 -37.71 27.73
C MET A 893 -14.03 -38.49 26.64
N PRO A 894 -13.94 -39.81 26.77
CA PRO A 894 -13.24 -40.63 25.78
C PRO A 894 -13.95 -40.57 24.42
N LEU A 895 -13.15 -40.57 23.36
CA LEU A 895 -13.59 -40.54 21.97
C LEU A 895 -13.47 -41.92 21.33
N ARG A 896 -14.41 -42.26 20.46
CA ARG A 896 -14.33 -43.40 19.54
C ARG A 896 -14.51 -42.94 18.11
N LEU A 897 -13.93 -43.64 17.15
CA LEU A 897 -14.19 -43.37 15.74
C LEU A 897 -15.68 -43.64 15.40
N ASN A 898 -16.25 -42.78 14.57
CA ASN A 898 -17.60 -42.91 14.06
C ASN A 898 -17.56 -43.70 12.74
N GLY A 899 -17.67 -45.03 12.84
CA GLY A 899 -17.66 -45.96 11.71
C GLY A 899 -16.53 -46.98 11.77
N THR A 900 -16.62 -48.02 10.92
CA THR A 900 -15.68 -49.16 10.84
C THR A 900 -14.77 -49.11 9.60
N GLY A 901 -14.85 -48.04 8.81
CA GLY A 901 -14.08 -47.89 7.58
C GLY A 901 -12.58 -47.66 7.83
N GLY A 902 -11.73 -48.17 6.94
CA GLY A 902 -10.29 -48.02 7.04
C GLY A 902 -9.84 -46.55 7.06
N VAL A 903 -9.01 -46.20 8.03
CA VAL A 903 -8.41 -44.87 8.17
C VAL A 903 -7.35 -44.67 7.08
N ARG A 904 -7.60 -43.76 6.14
CA ARG A 904 -6.61 -43.37 5.11
C ARG A 904 -5.70 -42.27 5.66
N THR A 905 -4.40 -42.39 5.45
CA THR A 905 -3.43 -41.35 5.79
C THR A 905 -3.84 -40.02 5.16
N GLY A 906 -3.80 -38.95 5.95
CA GLY A 906 -4.16 -37.60 5.52
C GLY A 906 -5.65 -37.28 5.54
N ALA A 907 -6.55 -38.28 5.58
CA ALA A 907 -7.98 -38.05 5.61
C ALA A 907 -8.46 -37.50 6.98
N LEU A 908 -9.54 -36.72 6.94
CA LEU A 908 -10.31 -36.38 8.14
C LEU A 908 -11.19 -37.57 8.51
N VAL A 909 -11.06 -38.05 9.74
CA VAL A 909 -11.92 -39.09 10.31
C VAL A 909 -12.74 -38.50 11.45
N GLN A 910 -14.00 -38.89 11.52
CA GLN A 910 -14.92 -38.42 12.54
C GLN A 910 -14.78 -39.28 13.80
N ALA A 911 -14.69 -38.65 14.96
CA ALA A 911 -14.75 -39.27 16.28
C ALA A 911 -15.88 -38.65 17.10
N VAL A 912 -16.53 -39.44 17.93
CA VAL A 912 -17.66 -39.04 18.76
C VAL A 912 -17.41 -39.42 20.21
N THR A 913 -18.01 -38.68 21.14
CA THR A 913 -17.95 -38.99 22.57
C THR A 913 -18.65 -40.33 22.86
N CYS A 914 -18.07 -41.16 23.74
CA CYS A 914 -18.65 -42.47 24.04
C CYS A 914 -19.94 -42.40 24.87
N ALA A 915 -20.04 -41.43 25.76
CA ALA A 915 -21.23 -41.15 26.57
C ALA A 915 -22.03 -39.99 25.95
N VAL A 916 -23.30 -39.82 26.36
CA VAL A 916 -24.28 -38.82 25.85
C VAL A 916 -23.92 -37.37 26.27
N GLY A 917 -22.66 -37.11 26.59
CA GLY A 917 -22.14 -35.84 27.10
C GLY A 917 -22.15 -35.78 28.63
N VAL A 918 -21.54 -34.74 29.18
CA VAL A 918 -21.47 -34.52 30.64
C VAL A 918 -22.37 -33.33 30.98
N GLY A 919 -23.37 -33.56 31.84
CA GLY A 919 -24.23 -32.51 32.38
C GLY A 919 -23.58 -31.80 33.58
N GLY A 920 -24.12 -30.64 33.96
CA GLY A 920 -23.61 -29.91 35.15
C GLY A 920 -22.40 -29.02 34.89
N VAL A 921 -22.01 -28.81 33.63
CA VAL A 921 -20.81 -28.04 33.28
C VAL A 921 -21.20 -26.58 32.96
N SER A 922 -21.03 -25.68 33.92
CA SER A 922 -21.30 -24.24 33.75
C SER A 922 -20.18 -23.35 34.30
N GLY A 923 -20.14 -22.08 33.92
CA GLY A 923 -19.07 -21.13 34.21
C GLY A 923 -17.90 -21.24 33.24
N GLU A 924 -16.80 -20.59 33.59
CA GLU A 924 -15.55 -20.64 32.84
C GLU A 924 -14.94 -22.05 32.85
N ARG A 925 -14.60 -22.55 31.67
CA ARG A 925 -14.06 -23.91 31.47
C ARG A 925 -12.93 -23.90 30.47
N THR A 926 -11.87 -24.63 30.77
CA THR A 926 -10.83 -24.96 29.77
C THR A 926 -11.18 -26.30 29.12
N ILE A 927 -11.48 -26.27 27.83
CA ILE A 927 -11.68 -27.46 27.01
C ILE A 927 -10.37 -27.80 26.30
N THR A 928 -9.90 -29.03 26.44
CA THR A 928 -8.74 -29.55 25.71
C THR A 928 -9.14 -30.81 24.95
N ILE A 929 -8.84 -30.85 23.66
CA ILE A 929 -9.13 -31.96 22.76
C ILE A 929 -7.81 -32.57 22.31
N SER A 930 -7.60 -33.84 22.63
CA SER A 930 -6.38 -34.57 22.30
C SER A 930 -6.72 -35.80 21.48
N GLY A 931 -5.99 -36.01 20.38
CA GLY A 931 -6.06 -37.25 19.61
C GLY A 931 -5.14 -38.32 20.20
N ALA A 932 -5.44 -39.59 19.94
CA ALA A 932 -4.49 -40.66 20.22
C ALA A 932 -3.22 -40.54 19.34
N SER A 933 -2.18 -41.32 19.63
CA SER A 933 -0.94 -41.31 18.83
C SER A 933 -1.25 -41.46 17.34
N GLY A 934 -0.75 -40.51 16.54
CA GLY A 934 -0.96 -40.45 15.10
C GLY A 934 -2.31 -39.85 14.64
N LEU A 935 -3.14 -39.35 15.56
CA LEU A 935 -4.36 -38.59 15.30
C LEU A 935 -4.24 -37.16 15.83
N THR A 936 -4.55 -36.19 14.98
CA THR A 936 -4.41 -34.76 15.33
C THR A 936 -5.75 -34.03 15.13
N PRO A 937 -6.37 -33.45 16.19
CA PRO A 937 -7.75 -32.92 16.12
C PRO A 937 -7.90 -31.64 15.30
N GLN A 938 -8.49 -31.66 14.11
CA GLN A 938 -8.55 -30.51 13.18
C GLN A 938 -9.68 -29.52 13.47
N LEU A 939 -10.85 -30.03 13.86
CA LEU A 939 -11.97 -29.23 14.31
C LEU A 939 -12.88 -30.05 15.22
N ALA A 940 -13.70 -29.39 16.03
CA ALA A 940 -14.69 -30.02 16.88
C ALA A 940 -15.97 -29.22 16.93
N LEU A 941 -17.11 -29.92 16.94
CA LEU A 941 -18.44 -29.36 17.12
C LEU A 941 -19.02 -29.94 18.41
N LEU A 942 -19.16 -29.10 19.43
CA LEU A 942 -19.60 -29.47 20.77
C LEU A 942 -20.95 -28.81 21.10
N GLY A 943 -21.73 -29.40 22.00
CA GLY A 943 -23.03 -28.85 22.41
C GLY A 943 -24.16 -29.17 21.42
N HIS A 944 -25.16 -28.30 21.37
CA HIS A 944 -26.36 -28.50 20.56
C HIS A 944 -26.29 -27.71 19.25
N ALA A 945 -25.93 -28.39 18.17
CA ALA A 945 -26.01 -27.80 16.83
C ALA A 945 -27.44 -27.96 16.27
N PRO A 946 -28.08 -26.90 15.76
CA PRO A 946 -29.34 -27.05 15.06
C PRO A 946 -29.15 -27.93 13.83
N ALA A 947 -30.14 -28.77 13.54
CA ALA A 947 -30.13 -29.57 12.33
C ALA A 947 -30.13 -28.63 11.10
N PRO A 948 -29.24 -28.84 10.10
CA PRO A 948 -29.25 -28.02 8.89
C PRO A 948 -30.61 -28.08 8.20
N ALA A 949 -31.28 -26.92 8.07
CA ALA A 949 -32.68 -26.84 7.64
C ALA A 949 -32.92 -25.82 6.51
N GLY A 950 -31.94 -25.65 5.63
CA GLY A 950 -32.04 -24.72 4.50
C GLY A 950 -32.86 -25.24 3.33
N THR A 951 -33.62 -24.36 2.68
CA THR A 951 -34.26 -24.63 1.39
C THR A 951 -33.74 -23.66 0.34
N THR A 952 -33.80 -24.05 -0.94
CA THR A 952 -33.51 -23.15 -2.05
C THR A 952 -34.73 -22.94 -2.93
N ARG A 953 -34.88 -21.74 -3.48
CA ARG A 953 -35.80 -21.50 -4.61
C ARG A 953 -35.00 -21.56 -5.91
N ALA A 954 -35.59 -22.15 -6.95
CA ALA A 954 -34.96 -22.15 -8.26
C ALA A 954 -34.93 -20.73 -8.85
N VAL A 955 -33.81 -20.37 -9.48
CA VAL A 955 -33.71 -19.17 -10.30
C VAL A 955 -33.92 -19.54 -11.77
N SER A 956 -34.99 -19.01 -12.37
CA SER A 956 -35.30 -19.31 -13.77
C SER A 956 -34.41 -18.56 -14.77
N SER A 957 -33.89 -17.38 -14.38
CA SER A 957 -32.90 -16.64 -15.15
C SER A 957 -32.24 -15.54 -14.32
N VAL A 958 -30.96 -15.31 -14.60
CA VAL A 958 -30.20 -14.12 -14.20
C VAL A 958 -29.82 -13.38 -15.48
N SER A 959 -30.13 -12.08 -15.55
CA SER A 959 -29.73 -11.22 -16.67
C SER A 959 -29.30 -9.85 -16.16
N GLY A 960 -28.45 -9.15 -16.91
CA GLY A 960 -28.01 -7.81 -16.56
C GLY A 960 -26.55 -7.51 -16.94
N ASP A 961 -26.04 -6.41 -16.40
CA ASP A 961 -24.68 -5.87 -16.61
C ASP A 961 -24.00 -5.64 -15.25
N SER A 962 -22.72 -5.28 -15.22
CA SER A 962 -21.94 -5.07 -13.98
C SER A 962 -22.69 -4.30 -12.86
N GLY A 963 -23.51 -3.29 -13.20
CA GLY A 963 -24.26 -2.47 -12.25
C GLY A 963 -25.72 -2.87 -12.06
N ARG A 964 -26.21 -3.93 -12.72
CA ARG A 964 -27.60 -4.38 -12.65
C ARG A 964 -27.73 -5.90 -12.74
N ARG A 965 -28.48 -6.50 -11.82
CA ARG A 965 -28.88 -7.91 -11.86
C ARG A 965 -30.39 -8.01 -11.81
N VAL A 966 -30.97 -8.84 -12.68
CA VAL A 966 -32.40 -9.16 -12.69
C VAL A 966 -32.52 -10.66 -12.50
N VAL A 967 -33.13 -11.05 -11.39
CA VAL A 967 -33.26 -12.44 -10.97
C VAL A 967 -34.75 -12.78 -10.91
N ARG A 968 -35.16 -13.80 -11.65
CA ARG A 968 -36.55 -14.31 -11.63
C ARG A 968 -36.66 -15.51 -10.69
N LEU A 969 -37.35 -15.29 -9.57
CA LEU A 969 -37.57 -16.26 -8.50
C LEU A 969 -38.82 -17.10 -8.79
N THR A 970 -38.74 -18.40 -8.58
CA THR A 970 -39.96 -19.23 -8.49
C THR A 970 -40.67 -19.03 -7.16
N ALA A 971 -41.92 -19.48 -7.06
CA ALA A 971 -42.64 -19.53 -5.79
C ALA A 971 -41.87 -20.41 -4.77
N GLY A 972 -41.95 -20.07 -3.49
CA GLY A 972 -41.25 -20.79 -2.42
C GLY A 972 -41.28 -20.08 -1.06
N THR A 973 -40.55 -20.61 -0.08
CA THR A 973 -40.50 -20.08 1.30
C THR A 973 -39.73 -18.75 1.39
N PRO A 974 -40.18 -17.76 2.19
CA PRO A 974 -39.47 -16.48 2.38
C PRO A 974 -38.00 -16.70 2.78
N GLY A 975 -37.13 -15.76 2.44
CA GLY A 975 -35.70 -15.88 2.73
C GLY A 975 -34.87 -14.77 2.11
N VAL A 976 -33.78 -15.10 1.41
CA VAL A 976 -32.79 -14.15 0.87
C VAL A 976 -32.35 -14.53 -0.53
N VAL A 977 -32.29 -13.55 -1.43
CA VAL A 977 -31.52 -13.66 -2.68
C VAL A 977 -30.12 -13.11 -2.45
N ALA A 978 -29.09 -13.90 -2.74
CA ALA A 978 -27.69 -13.58 -2.52
C ALA A 978 -26.90 -13.62 -3.84
N LEU A 979 -26.08 -12.61 -4.10
CA LEU A 979 -25.12 -12.58 -5.20
C LEU A 979 -23.84 -13.34 -4.81
N SER A 980 -23.04 -13.73 -5.80
CA SER A 980 -21.67 -14.24 -5.57
C SER A 980 -20.65 -13.09 -5.56
N GLU A 981 -21.07 -11.93 -5.06
CA GLU A 981 -20.34 -10.67 -5.14
C GLU A 981 -20.27 -10.03 -3.75
N GLY A 982 -19.21 -9.27 -3.50
CA GLY A 982 -18.95 -8.59 -2.23
C GLY A 982 -20.08 -7.63 -1.83
N PHE A 983 -20.43 -7.64 -0.55
CA PHE A 983 -21.40 -6.76 0.06
C PHE A 983 -20.99 -5.29 -0.09
N ASN A 984 -21.87 -4.44 -0.58
CA ASN A 984 -21.63 -3.00 -0.65
C ASN A 984 -22.92 -2.22 -0.44
N ALA A 985 -22.84 -1.16 0.36
CA ALA A 985 -23.97 -0.29 0.66
C ALA A 985 -24.60 0.39 -0.57
N GLY A 986 -23.90 0.43 -1.72
CA GLY A 986 -24.42 0.95 -2.98
C GLY A 986 -25.38 0.01 -3.72
N TRP A 987 -25.51 -1.25 -3.32
CA TRP A 987 -26.48 -2.17 -3.92
C TRP A 987 -27.86 -1.97 -3.32
N HIS A 988 -28.86 -1.80 -4.18
CA HIS A 988 -30.27 -1.73 -3.80
C HIS A 988 -31.09 -2.70 -4.64
N ALA A 989 -32.15 -3.26 -4.07
CA ALA A 989 -33.03 -4.17 -4.77
C ALA A 989 -34.50 -3.78 -4.64
N THR A 990 -35.27 -4.04 -5.70
CA THR A 990 -36.73 -3.89 -5.73
C THR A 990 -37.40 -5.15 -6.26
N ASN A 991 -38.57 -5.49 -5.75
CA ASN A 991 -39.40 -6.57 -6.30
C ASN A 991 -40.25 -6.12 -7.50
N SER A 992 -41.10 -7.02 -8.02
CA SER A 992 -41.98 -6.75 -9.17
C SER A 992 -43.06 -5.70 -8.90
N ALA A 993 -43.41 -5.46 -7.63
CA ALA A 993 -44.32 -4.38 -7.22
C ALA A 993 -43.60 -3.03 -7.03
N GLY A 994 -42.27 -3.00 -7.15
CA GLY A 994 -41.45 -1.80 -6.94
C GLY A 994 -41.09 -1.53 -5.46
N HIS A 995 -41.44 -2.43 -4.55
CA HIS A 995 -41.06 -2.30 -3.14
C HIS A 995 -39.57 -2.58 -2.94
N ALA A 996 -38.90 -1.74 -2.15
CA ALA A 996 -37.50 -1.91 -1.80
C ALA A 996 -37.29 -3.10 -0.87
N LEU A 997 -36.25 -3.90 -1.12
CA LEU A 997 -35.87 -5.03 -0.30
C LEU A 997 -34.75 -4.66 0.67
N GLN A 998 -34.77 -5.24 1.86
CA GLN A 998 -33.76 -4.99 2.89
C GLN A 998 -32.43 -5.69 2.51
N PRO A 999 -31.30 -4.96 2.43
CA PRO A 999 -29.99 -5.58 2.21
C PRO A 999 -29.58 -6.40 3.43
N VAL A 1000 -28.88 -7.51 3.18
CA VAL A 1000 -28.33 -8.40 4.21
C VAL A 1000 -26.96 -8.89 3.72
N GLU A 1001 -26.00 -8.92 4.63
CA GLU A 1001 -24.70 -9.54 4.38
C GLU A 1001 -24.81 -11.05 4.63
N VAL A 1002 -24.68 -11.82 3.55
CA VAL A 1002 -24.80 -13.29 3.56
C VAL A 1002 -23.41 -13.89 3.66
N ASP A 1003 -23.26 -14.94 4.47
CA ASP A 1003 -21.98 -15.63 4.69
C ASP A 1003 -20.87 -14.73 5.25
N GLY A 1004 -21.22 -13.54 5.77
CA GLY A 1004 -20.27 -12.56 6.29
C GLY A 1004 -19.46 -11.81 5.23
N TRP A 1005 -19.87 -11.88 3.96
CA TRP A 1005 -19.23 -11.12 2.88
C TRP A 1005 -20.11 -10.89 1.64
N ARG A 1006 -21.08 -11.74 1.33
CA ARG A 1006 -21.86 -11.64 0.07
C ARG A 1006 -22.95 -10.60 0.17
N GLN A 1007 -23.21 -9.93 -0.95
CA GLN A 1007 -24.39 -9.09 -1.10
C GLN A 1007 -25.66 -9.94 -1.14
N GLY A 1008 -26.64 -9.65 -0.27
CA GLY A 1008 -27.97 -10.25 -0.34
C GLY A 1008 -29.11 -9.29 -0.04
N PHE A 1009 -30.34 -9.73 -0.31
CA PHE A 1009 -31.58 -8.99 -0.07
C PHE A 1009 -32.70 -9.91 0.43
N ARG A 1010 -33.44 -9.47 1.45
CA ARG A 1010 -34.58 -10.24 1.99
C ARG A 1010 -35.75 -10.28 1.00
N VAL A 1011 -36.31 -11.47 0.83
CA VAL A 1011 -37.47 -11.75 -0.01
C VAL A 1011 -38.57 -12.30 0.88
N THR A 1012 -39.62 -11.51 1.12
CA THR A 1012 -40.72 -11.86 2.02
C THR A 1012 -41.89 -12.53 1.32
N GLY A 1013 -42.07 -12.32 0.01
CA GLY A 1013 -43.13 -12.91 -0.78
C GLY A 1013 -42.91 -14.40 -1.04
N THR A 1014 -44.00 -15.18 -1.09
CA THR A 1014 -43.96 -16.62 -1.42
C THR A 1014 -44.27 -16.92 -2.88
N ALA A 1015 -44.84 -15.96 -3.61
CA ALA A 1015 -45.15 -16.08 -5.03
C ALA A 1015 -43.89 -15.99 -5.89
N ALA A 1016 -43.99 -16.43 -7.15
CA ALA A 1016 -42.96 -16.16 -8.14
C ALA A 1016 -42.88 -14.65 -8.39
N GLU A 1017 -41.67 -14.09 -8.35
CA GLU A 1017 -41.46 -12.66 -8.50
C GLU A 1017 -40.12 -12.36 -9.17
N THR A 1018 -39.99 -11.14 -9.71
CA THR A 1018 -38.73 -10.67 -10.29
C THR A 1018 -38.08 -9.68 -9.33
N VAL A 1019 -36.86 -9.97 -8.92
CA VAL A 1019 -36.04 -9.06 -8.12
C VAL A 1019 -35.05 -8.35 -9.04
N THR A 1020 -35.08 -7.02 -9.04
CA THR A 1020 -34.11 -6.18 -9.74
C THR A 1020 -33.17 -5.55 -8.74
N MET A 1021 -31.90 -5.94 -8.79
CA MET A 1021 -30.80 -5.37 -8.02
C MET A 1021 -30.03 -4.38 -8.89
N ARG A 1022 -29.68 -3.22 -8.34
CA ARG A 1022 -28.90 -2.17 -9.02
C ARG A 1022 -27.85 -1.62 -8.09
N PHE A 1023 -26.63 -1.49 -8.60
CA PHE A 1023 -25.59 -0.71 -7.95
C PHE A 1023 -25.85 0.76 -8.28
N THR A 1024 -26.58 1.44 -7.38
CA THR A 1024 -27.05 2.82 -7.59
C THR A 1024 -25.94 3.82 -7.89
N PRO A 1025 -24.68 3.68 -7.39
CA PRO A 1025 -23.59 4.60 -7.71
C PRO A 1025 -23.11 4.57 -9.17
N THR A 1026 -23.49 3.56 -9.95
CA THR A 1026 -23.17 3.48 -11.39
C THR A 1026 -23.72 4.68 -12.16
N THR A 1027 -24.95 5.11 -11.85
CA THR A 1027 -25.59 6.24 -12.52
C THR A 1027 -24.87 7.57 -12.27
N PRO A 1028 -24.63 8.02 -11.02
CA PRO A 1028 -23.88 9.25 -10.77
C PRO A 1028 -22.44 9.17 -11.29
N GLN A 1029 -21.79 8.00 -11.30
CA GLN A 1029 -20.49 7.83 -11.94
C GLN A 1029 -20.56 8.11 -13.45
N ARG A 1030 -21.46 7.44 -14.18
CA ARG A 1030 -21.63 7.65 -15.63
C ARG A 1030 -22.02 9.10 -15.95
N LEU A 1031 -22.91 9.70 -15.17
CA LEU A 1031 -23.28 11.12 -15.32
C LEU A 1031 -22.09 12.04 -15.05
N GLY A 1032 -21.29 11.76 -14.02
CA GLY A 1032 -20.10 12.53 -13.70
C GLY A 1032 -19.05 12.47 -14.80
N LEU A 1033 -18.81 11.29 -15.37
CA LEU A 1033 -17.96 11.09 -16.55
C LEU A 1033 -18.48 11.88 -17.76
N LEU A 1034 -19.79 11.78 -18.06
CA LEU A 1034 -20.40 12.47 -19.19
C LEU A 1034 -20.35 14.00 -19.03
N LEU A 1035 -20.82 14.53 -17.89
CA LEU A 1035 -20.84 15.96 -17.61
C LEU A 1035 -19.42 16.54 -17.60
N GLY A 1036 -18.48 15.87 -16.94
CA GLY A 1036 -17.09 16.28 -16.93
C GLY A 1036 -16.46 16.24 -18.33
N GLY A 1037 -16.76 15.23 -19.14
CA GLY A 1037 -16.33 15.15 -20.53
C GLY A 1037 -16.88 16.30 -21.39
N LEU A 1038 -18.16 16.64 -21.25
CA LEU A 1038 -18.80 17.77 -21.92
C LEU A 1038 -18.18 19.12 -21.48
N LEU A 1039 -17.87 19.28 -20.19
CA LEU A 1039 -17.19 20.48 -19.66
C LEU A 1039 -15.78 20.60 -20.21
N ALA A 1040 -15.00 19.51 -20.24
CA ALA A 1040 -13.67 19.48 -20.84
C ALA A 1040 -13.72 19.83 -22.34
N LEU A 1041 -14.72 19.33 -23.07
CA LEU A 1041 -14.94 19.69 -24.48
C LEU A 1041 -15.33 21.16 -24.65
N ALA A 1042 -16.20 21.70 -23.80
CA ALA A 1042 -16.59 23.11 -23.83
C ALA A 1042 -15.39 24.03 -23.56
N LEU A 1043 -14.52 23.66 -22.60
CA LEU A 1043 -13.26 24.36 -22.32
C LEU A 1043 -12.31 24.30 -23.53
N LEU A 1044 -12.19 23.15 -24.18
CA LEU A 1044 -11.39 22.98 -25.40
C LEU A 1044 -11.90 23.87 -26.54
N LEU A 1045 -13.19 23.86 -26.82
CA LEU A 1045 -13.82 24.70 -27.85
C LEU A 1045 -13.62 26.19 -27.53
N THR A 1046 -13.83 26.59 -26.27
CA THR A 1046 -13.59 27.96 -25.80
C THR A 1046 -12.14 28.39 -26.02
N PHE A 1047 -11.19 27.50 -25.70
CA PHE A 1047 -9.77 27.73 -25.96
C PHE A 1047 -9.49 27.90 -27.46
N LEU A 1048 -9.99 27.01 -28.32
CA LEU A 1048 -9.78 27.06 -29.76
C LEU A 1048 -10.33 28.36 -30.37
N VAL A 1049 -11.55 28.76 -30.02
CA VAL A 1049 -12.17 30.02 -30.46
C VAL A 1049 -11.35 31.23 -30.01
N ALA A 1050 -10.97 31.29 -28.73
CA ALA A 1050 -10.16 32.37 -28.19
C ALA A 1050 -8.77 32.43 -28.85
N ALA A 1051 -8.15 31.28 -29.14
CA ALA A 1051 -6.87 31.18 -29.82
C ALA A 1051 -6.94 31.68 -31.28
N LEU A 1052 -8.00 31.35 -32.01
CA LEU A 1052 -8.25 31.83 -33.38
C LEU A 1052 -8.50 33.34 -33.39
N ALA A 1053 -9.31 33.86 -32.46
CA ALA A 1053 -9.56 35.29 -32.32
C ALA A 1053 -8.28 36.08 -32.00
N CYS A 1054 -7.38 35.53 -31.19
CA CYS A 1054 -6.06 36.13 -30.93
C CYS A 1054 -5.12 36.08 -32.15
N ARG A 1055 -5.26 35.13 -33.08
CA ARG A 1055 -4.40 35.02 -34.28
C ARG A 1055 -4.73 36.08 -35.34
N ARG A 1056 -5.98 36.57 -35.41
CA ARG A 1056 -6.41 37.58 -36.38
C ARG A 1056 -5.89 39.00 -36.07
N GLU A 1057 -5.51 39.29 -34.83
CA GLU A 1057 -4.97 40.60 -34.42
C GLU A 1057 -3.44 40.64 -34.48
N ARG A 1058 -2.88 40.35 -35.67
CA ARG A 1058 -1.43 40.23 -35.90
C ARG A 1058 -0.71 41.58 -36.06
N HIS A 1059 -1.03 42.56 -35.24
CA HIS A 1059 -0.20 43.75 -35.05
C HIS A 1059 -0.30 44.20 -33.61
N LEU A 1060 0.58 43.70 -32.74
CA LEU A 1060 1.07 44.47 -31.58
C LEU A 1060 2.22 43.72 -30.91
N ARG A 1061 3.34 44.43 -30.84
CA ARG A 1061 4.61 44.00 -30.26
C ARG A 1061 4.38 43.58 -28.81
N VAL A 1062 4.92 42.43 -28.42
CA VAL A 1062 5.04 42.03 -27.01
C VAL A 1062 6.07 42.95 -26.37
N GLY A 1063 5.61 44.10 -25.89
CA GLY A 1063 6.39 44.99 -25.03
C GLY A 1063 6.66 44.26 -23.73
N ALA A 1064 7.94 44.06 -23.42
CA ALA A 1064 8.40 43.58 -22.13
C ALA A 1064 8.27 44.68 -21.06
N ASP A 1065 7.09 45.28 -20.91
CA ASP A 1065 6.81 46.24 -19.86
C ASP A 1065 5.86 45.62 -18.83
N SER A 1066 6.46 44.94 -17.86
CA SER A 1066 5.89 44.76 -16.51
C SER A 1066 6.83 44.09 -15.51
N SER A 1067 8.15 44.02 -15.76
CA SER A 1067 9.12 43.55 -14.73
C SER A 1067 9.62 44.66 -13.80
N LYS A 1068 9.27 45.93 -14.05
CA LYS A 1068 9.58 47.04 -13.13
C LYS A 1068 8.57 47.09 -11.98
N SER A 1069 8.51 46.03 -11.17
CA SER A 1069 8.18 46.19 -9.76
C SER A 1069 9.50 46.52 -9.06
N ALA A 1070 9.56 47.71 -8.45
CA ALA A 1070 10.71 48.19 -7.71
C ALA A 1070 11.06 47.26 -6.55
N CYS A 1071 11.89 46.26 -6.83
CA CYS A 1071 12.81 45.63 -5.90
C CYS A 1071 14.22 45.84 -6.46
N ALA A 1072 14.53 47.10 -6.79
CA ALA A 1072 15.88 47.50 -7.14
C ALA A 1072 16.61 47.83 -5.84
N ALA A 1073 17.46 46.89 -5.41
CA ALA A 1073 18.66 47.16 -4.61
C ALA A 1073 18.49 48.00 -3.33
N SER A 1074 17.37 47.93 -2.62
CA SER A 1074 17.37 48.33 -1.22
C SER A 1074 18.03 47.22 -0.40
N GLU A 1075 19.02 47.58 0.42
CA GLU A 1075 19.50 46.66 1.44
C GLU A 1075 18.30 46.21 2.29
N PRO A 1076 18.20 44.91 2.65
CA PRO A 1076 17.15 44.47 3.55
C PRO A 1076 17.25 45.28 4.84
N THR A 1077 16.14 45.92 5.20
CA THR A 1077 16.02 46.69 6.45
C THR A 1077 16.23 45.74 7.64
N ARG A 1078 16.67 46.27 8.79
CA ARG A 1078 16.84 45.48 10.03
C ARG A 1078 15.69 44.49 10.30
N PRO A 1079 14.39 44.87 10.24
CA PRO A 1079 13.29 43.93 10.48
C PRO A 1079 13.22 42.80 9.44
N THR A 1080 13.54 43.07 8.17
CA THR A 1080 13.57 42.00 7.14
C THR A 1080 14.73 41.04 7.30
N ARG A 1081 15.89 41.51 7.82
CA ARG A 1081 17.02 40.63 8.17
C ARG A 1081 16.69 39.73 9.36
N LEU A 1082 16.03 40.28 10.38
CA LEU A 1082 15.56 39.51 11.54
C LEU A 1082 14.52 38.47 11.15
N ALA A 1083 13.54 38.83 10.31
CA ALA A 1083 12.57 37.88 9.77
C ALA A 1083 13.24 36.77 8.92
N GLY A 1084 14.26 37.14 8.14
CA GLY A 1084 15.08 36.19 7.39
C GLY A 1084 15.84 35.21 8.28
N ALA A 1085 16.50 35.71 9.33
CA ALA A 1085 17.19 34.89 10.33
C ALA A 1085 16.22 33.96 11.06
N ALA A 1086 15.08 34.48 11.53
CA ALA A 1086 14.05 33.68 12.17
C ALA A 1086 13.51 32.59 11.24
N SER A 1087 13.27 32.90 9.97
CA SER A 1087 12.79 31.91 8.98
C SER A 1087 13.81 30.80 8.72
N ALA A 1088 15.11 31.11 8.70
CA ALA A 1088 16.17 30.09 8.60
C ALA A 1088 16.17 29.16 9.81
N VAL A 1089 16.11 29.72 11.02
CA VAL A 1089 16.10 28.94 12.26
C VAL A 1089 14.85 28.07 12.36
N VAL A 1090 13.66 28.62 12.06
CA VAL A 1090 12.40 27.88 12.07
C VAL A 1090 12.43 26.75 11.02
N ALA A 1091 12.81 27.03 9.79
CA ALA A 1091 12.88 25.99 8.75
C ALA A 1091 13.86 24.88 9.11
N GLY A 1092 15.01 25.22 9.70
CA GLY A 1092 15.97 24.23 10.19
C GLY A 1092 15.43 23.40 11.34
N PHE A 1093 14.80 24.05 12.33
CA PHE A 1093 14.19 23.37 13.47
C PHE A 1093 13.09 22.39 13.05
N LEU A 1094 12.27 22.76 12.07
CA LEU A 1094 11.15 21.93 11.61
C LEU A 1094 11.59 20.61 10.98
N VAL A 1095 12.80 20.50 10.41
CA VAL A 1095 13.24 19.27 9.70
C VAL A 1095 14.31 18.48 10.43
N ALA A 1096 14.99 19.10 11.42
CA ALA A 1096 16.15 18.53 12.10
C ALA A 1096 16.23 18.91 13.60
N GLY A 1097 15.14 19.42 14.17
CA GLY A 1097 15.04 19.75 15.60
C GLY A 1097 16.07 20.78 16.07
N PRO A 1098 16.55 20.69 17.33
CA PRO A 1098 17.53 21.63 17.87
C PRO A 1098 18.82 21.73 17.04
N ALA A 1099 19.32 20.61 16.50
CA ALA A 1099 20.51 20.61 15.65
C ALA A 1099 20.25 21.34 14.31
N GLY A 1100 19.03 21.22 13.77
CA GLY A 1100 18.55 22.00 12.64
C GLY A 1100 18.45 23.51 12.93
N ALA A 1101 18.07 23.91 14.16
CA ALA A 1101 18.08 25.31 14.56
C ALA A 1101 19.50 25.91 14.52
N VAL A 1102 20.52 25.13 14.93
CA VAL A 1102 21.94 25.51 14.81
C VAL A 1102 22.35 25.68 13.34
N ALA A 1103 21.97 24.75 12.46
CA ALA A 1103 22.16 24.91 11.01
C ALA A 1103 21.48 26.18 10.47
N GLY A 1104 20.31 26.52 11.00
CA GLY A 1104 19.59 27.75 10.71
C GLY A 1104 20.33 29.01 11.18
N LEU A 1105 20.92 28.99 12.38
CA LEU A 1105 21.77 30.08 12.90
C LEU A 1105 23.03 30.28 12.04
N ILE A 1106 23.65 29.18 11.61
CA ILE A 1106 24.78 29.23 10.65
C ILE A 1106 24.33 29.93 9.37
N ALA A 1107 23.22 29.50 8.76
CA ALA A 1107 22.68 30.12 7.55
C ALA A 1107 22.28 31.60 7.76
N ALA A 1108 21.83 31.98 8.97
CA ALA A 1108 21.51 33.35 9.34
C ALA A 1108 22.76 34.24 9.50
N ALA A 1109 23.85 33.69 10.02
CA ALA A 1109 25.13 34.39 10.18
C ALA A 1109 25.88 34.60 8.86
N VAL A 1110 25.65 33.75 7.86
CA VAL A 1110 26.31 33.86 6.55
C VAL A 1110 25.97 35.19 5.86
N PRO A 1111 26.95 35.97 5.40
CA PRO A 1111 26.69 37.17 4.61
C PRO A 1111 25.90 36.85 3.34
N ARG A 1112 24.90 37.68 3.00
CA ARG A 1112 24.05 37.51 1.81
C ARG A 1112 24.81 37.22 0.50
N PRO A 1113 25.96 37.84 0.17
CA PRO A 1113 26.69 37.49 -1.06
C PRO A 1113 27.27 36.07 -1.07
N LEU A 1114 27.57 35.52 0.11
CA LEU A 1114 28.12 34.17 0.31
C LEU A 1114 27.03 33.10 0.47
N LEU A 1115 25.80 33.50 0.83
CA LEU A 1115 24.69 32.58 1.12
C LEU A 1115 24.47 31.51 0.05
N ARG A 1116 24.53 31.88 -1.24
CA ARG A 1116 24.39 30.92 -2.35
C ARG A 1116 25.53 29.91 -2.44
N HIS A 1117 26.76 30.31 -2.10
CA HIS A 1117 27.93 29.45 -2.15
C HIS A 1117 27.91 28.46 -0.98
N VAL A 1118 27.54 28.94 0.21
CA VAL A 1118 27.35 28.09 1.38
C VAL A 1118 26.21 27.09 1.16
N ALA A 1119 25.06 27.54 0.66
CA ALA A 1119 23.92 26.66 0.38
C ALA A 1119 24.27 25.55 -0.62
N ALA A 1120 24.98 25.87 -1.71
CA ALA A 1120 25.41 24.88 -2.69
C ALA A 1120 26.50 23.95 -2.14
N GLY A 1121 27.50 24.50 -1.45
CA GLY A 1121 28.59 23.73 -0.85
C GLY A 1121 28.10 22.75 0.22
N ALA A 1122 27.16 23.17 1.06
CA ALA A 1122 26.55 22.32 2.08
C ALA A 1122 25.77 21.15 1.48
N LEU A 1123 25.04 21.36 0.38
CA LEU A 1123 24.32 20.29 -0.33
C LEU A 1123 25.26 19.32 -1.06
N VAL A 1124 26.39 19.79 -1.60
CA VAL A 1124 27.41 18.90 -2.15
C VAL A 1124 28.04 18.07 -1.03
N ALA A 1125 28.44 18.72 0.07
CA ALA A 1125 29.03 18.04 1.21
C ALA A 1125 28.08 17.01 1.83
N SER A 1126 26.77 17.30 1.89
CA SER A 1126 25.77 16.34 2.37
C SER A 1126 25.71 15.08 1.52
N CYS A 1127 25.77 15.23 0.19
CA CYS A 1127 25.73 14.10 -0.73
C CYS A 1127 27.04 13.30 -0.71
N VAL A 1128 28.19 13.95 -0.50
CA VAL A 1128 29.45 13.26 -0.23
C VAL A 1128 29.37 12.47 1.08
N ALA A 1129 28.81 13.05 2.15
CA ALA A 1129 28.65 12.35 3.41
C ALA A 1129 27.76 11.11 3.28
N LEU A 1130 26.62 11.23 2.59
CA LEU A 1130 25.75 10.11 2.24
C LEU A 1130 26.50 9.02 1.47
N ALA A 1131 27.20 9.40 0.39
CA ALA A 1131 27.85 8.44 -0.50
C ALA A 1131 28.96 7.62 0.17
N PHE A 1132 29.68 8.18 1.14
CA PHE A 1132 30.84 7.52 1.75
C PHE A 1132 30.62 7.03 3.19
N PHE A 1133 29.58 7.49 3.88
CA PHE A 1133 29.31 7.14 5.29
C PHE A 1133 27.92 6.54 5.54
N GLY A 1134 27.18 6.18 4.48
CA GLY A 1134 25.91 5.45 4.56
C GLY A 1134 24.66 6.28 4.24
N VAL A 1135 23.66 5.63 3.62
CA VAL A 1135 22.41 6.25 3.15
C VAL A 1135 21.15 5.52 3.65
N VAL A 1136 21.23 4.22 3.88
CA VAL A 1136 20.06 3.36 4.20
C VAL A 1136 19.64 3.52 5.65
N ASP A 1137 20.59 3.38 6.57
CA ASP A 1137 20.32 3.46 7.99
C ASP A 1137 20.24 4.93 8.42
N ALA A 1138 19.07 5.34 8.93
CA ALA A 1138 18.83 6.69 9.42
C ALA A 1138 19.75 7.08 10.60
N SER A 1139 20.37 6.09 11.26
CA SER A 1139 21.36 6.27 12.31
C SER A 1139 22.81 6.29 11.80
N SER A 1140 23.04 6.01 10.52
CA SER A 1140 24.38 6.07 9.93
C SER A 1140 24.97 7.48 10.00
N ALA A 1141 26.30 7.55 10.12
CA ALA A 1141 27.01 8.83 10.14
C ALA A 1141 26.74 9.66 8.87
N GLY A 1142 26.59 9.01 7.72
CA GLY A 1142 26.25 9.66 6.45
C GLY A 1142 24.85 10.26 6.45
N ALA A 1143 23.84 9.54 6.94
CA ALA A 1143 22.47 10.05 7.05
C ALA A 1143 22.39 11.27 7.99
N ILE A 1144 23.01 11.18 9.16
CA ILE A 1144 23.05 12.26 10.17
C ILE A 1144 23.76 13.50 9.64
N ALA A 1145 25.00 13.35 9.14
CA ALA A 1145 25.79 14.46 8.61
C ALA A 1145 25.12 15.06 7.36
N GLY A 1146 24.60 14.20 6.48
CA GLY A 1146 23.87 14.60 5.29
C GLY A 1146 22.65 15.47 5.62
N GLN A 1147 21.84 15.04 6.59
CA GLN A 1147 20.66 15.77 7.04
C GLN A 1147 21.02 17.16 7.61
N LEU A 1148 22.03 17.25 8.47
CA LEU A 1148 22.47 18.53 9.05
C LEU A 1148 23.01 19.50 7.98
N LEU A 1149 23.86 19.00 7.09
CA LEU A 1149 24.47 19.82 6.03
C LEU A 1149 23.42 20.32 5.03
N ALA A 1150 22.51 19.45 4.57
CA ALA A 1150 21.44 19.86 3.66
C ALA A 1150 20.41 20.78 4.33
N THR A 1151 20.26 20.70 5.65
CA THR A 1151 19.43 21.65 6.41
C THR A 1151 19.97 23.08 6.33
N VAL A 1152 21.30 23.28 6.25
CA VAL A 1152 21.89 24.62 5.99
C VAL A 1152 21.42 25.16 4.64
N THR A 1153 21.33 24.31 3.62
CA THR A 1153 20.81 24.68 2.29
C THR A 1153 19.35 25.10 2.38
N LEU A 1154 18.50 24.31 3.05
CA LEU A 1154 17.08 24.65 3.26
C LEU A 1154 16.93 25.98 4.00
N ALA A 1155 17.66 26.16 5.10
CA ALA A 1155 17.63 27.39 5.91
C ALA A 1155 18.06 28.61 5.10
N ALA A 1156 19.07 28.49 4.23
CA ALA A 1156 19.50 29.54 3.32
C ALA A 1156 18.39 29.93 2.32
N LEU A 1157 17.65 28.97 1.77
CA LEU A 1157 16.51 29.22 0.89
C LEU A 1157 15.35 29.89 1.65
N ALA A 1158 15.04 29.44 2.86
CA ALA A 1158 13.99 30.01 3.71
C ALA A 1158 14.29 31.46 4.12
N ARG A 1159 15.54 31.75 4.48
CA ARG A 1159 16.00 33.13 4.70
C ARG A 1159 15.81 34.00 3.48
N ALA A 1160 16.25 33.53 2.32
CA ALA A 1160 16.12 34.28 1.07
C ALA A 1160 14.66 34.55 0.71
N LEU A 1161 13.76 33.60 0.99
CA LEU A 1161 12.33 33.75 0.79
C LEU A 1161 11.76 34.91 1.63
N ALA A 1162 12.03 34.91 2.94
CA ALA A 1162 11.54 35.93 3.86
C ALA A 1162 12.09 37.33 3.52
N GLU A 1163 13.38 37.42 3.17
CA GLU A 1163 14.00 38.67 2.71
C GLU A 1163 13.38 39.19 1.38
N CYS A 1164 12.78 38.31 0.56
CA CYS A 1164 12.06 38.70 -0.66
C CYS A 1164 10.60 39.13 -0.41
N VAL A 1165 9.97 38.71 0.69
CA VAL A 1165 8.58 39.08 1.05
C VAL A 1165 8.52 40.46 1.71
N GLY A 1166 9.44 40.77 2.62
CA GLY A 1166 9.46 42.03 3.39
C GLY A 1166 9.66 43.32 2.59
N ALA A 1167 10.14 43.23 1.35
CA ALA A 1167 10.35 44.38 0.47
C ALA A 1167 9.03 45.00 -0.08
N ARG A 1168 7.85 44.44 0.24
CA ARG A 1168 6.54 44.99 -0.16
C ARG A 1168 6.05 46.17 0.68
N GLY A 1169 6.62 46.41 1.88
CA GLY A 1169 6.08 47.35 2.87
C GLY A 1169 6.67 48.76 2.89
N ALA A 1170 7.70 49.07 2.10
CA ALA A 1170 8.26 50.42 2.08
C ALA A 1170 7.47 51.32 1.13
N ALA A 1171 6.68 52.25 1.69
CA ALA A 1171 6.11 53.36 0.92
C ALA A 1171 7.22 54.09 0.15
N PRO A 1172 7.00 54.50 -1.11
CA PRO A 1172 7.99 55.29 -1.82
C PRO A 1172 8.17 56.61 -1.05
N ALA A 1173 9.37 56.82 -0.49
CA ALA A 1173 9.74 58.12 0.08
C ALA A 1173 9.47 59.20 -0.98
N ALA A 1174 8.69 60.21 -0.60
CA ALA A 1174 8.42 61.36 -1.43
C ALA A 1174 9.76 61.93 -1.93
N ARG A 1175 9.85 62.21 -3.24
CA ARG A 1175 11.01 62.90 -3.82
C ARG A 1175 11.23 64.21 -3.06
N PRO A 1176 12.46 64.57 -2.66
CA PRO A 1176 12.75 65.91 -2.20
C PRO A 1176 12.38 66.88 -3.32
N GLY A 1177 11.55 67.88 -3.00
CA GLY A 1177 11.16 68.93 -3.94
C GLY A 1177 12.41 69.66 -4.47
N THR A 1178 12.45 69.85 -5.77
CA THR A 1178 13.39 70.75 -6.44
C THR A 1178 13.23 72.18 -5.91
N PRO A 1179 14.31 72.89 -5.56
CA PRO A 1179 14.21 74.29 -5.16
C PRO A 1179 13.84 75.17 -6.36
N THR A 1180 12.84 76.02 -6.15
CA THR A 1180 12.37 77.06 -7.06
C THR A 1180 13.46 78.12 -7.28
N PRO A 1181 13.77 78.54 -8.52
CA PRO A 1181 14.61 79.70 -8.74
C PRO A 1181 13.79 80.98 -8.52
N THR A 1182 14.31 81.87 -7.68
CA THR A 1182 13.88 83.25 -7.53
C THR A 1182 14.06 84.00 -8.85
N ARG A 1183 12.99 84.65 -9.30
CA ARG A 1183 12.98 85.56 -10.45
C ARG A 1183 12.80 86.98 -9.89
N SER A 1184 13.81 87.83 -10.02
CA SER A 1184 13.72 89.27 -9.78
C SER A 1184 14.06 90.03 -11.06
N ALA A 1185 13.22 91.02 -11.38
CA ALA A 1185 13.30 92.03 -12.46
C ALA A 1185 13.16 91.50 -13.92
N ARG A 1186 12.38 92.09 -14.82
CA ARG A 1186 11.49 93.27 -14.84
C ARG A 1186 10.16 92.87 -15.44
#